data_AF-A0A401SSL6-F1
#
_entry.id   AF-A0A401SSL6-F1
#
_cell.length_a   1.000
_cell.length_b   1.000
_cell.length_c   1.000
_cell.angle_alpha   90.00
_cell.angle_beta   90.00
_cell.angle_gamma   90.00
#
_symmetry.space_group_name_H-M   'P 1'
#
loop_
_entity.id
_entity.type
_entity.pdbx_description
1 polymer ?
#
loop_
_entity_poly.entity_id
_entity_poly.type
_entity_poly.pdbx_seq_one_letter_code
_entity_poly.pdbx_strand_id
1 'polypeptide(L)'
;MSVHIYTHTLKELTDSWKIMARLVECVPNFSNGQNKEVIDAIADAISRTNGCSLLDVDPGPSTNRTVYTFVGSPEAVVEGALNAAQVAFDLIDMTTHRGEHPRLGSLDVCPFIPVRNVDMADCVWCANEFGKRLADNLEVPVYLYAEAARDECRRTLPSIRAGEYEGLPDKLKNPEWSPDFGSTTFVPRWGATVTGARNFLIAFNVNLLSTKEQAHRIALNIREQGRGRDQPGRLNKVQAIGWYLEEANIAQVSTNLLDFEVTALHTVFEEVCKDAKDLDLPVVGSQIVGLVPLKSIMAAAEFYIKKENLFILEEEHKVRLVISRLGLDSLAPFNAKERIIEYMVQEEQESRLVSLPLREFIKNVGARSAAPGGGSVTAAVAAMGAALGSMVGLMTYGKRQFDHLDGSMRKLITPFHRTMNELITMVDDDSNAFNSYMAALKMPKSTSAERERREAAMQDGLKTAINVPLALAEKVNSLWPVLKEMATCGNLACKSDLQVAAKALELGVFGAHYNIIINLKDMKDQDFSTKARARALDLLEEARRNTVQVLELMDKRKEHFVPNITFGHPVVECLRKELGQEPFFDMHMMVSKPEQWVKPMAVAGANQYTFHLEATNNPGPLIKDIRENCMKVGLAIKPGTTVEDLAPWANQIDMALVMTVEPGFGGQKFMGDMMSKVHWLRTQFPSLDIEVDGGVGPDTIQKCAEAGANMIVSGSAVMKSDDPRSVINLLRNVCVEAMQKRCLDR
;
A
#
# COMPACT_ATOMS: atom_id res chain seq x y z
N MET A 1 51.72 -35.27 1.01
CA MET A 1 50.93 -34.28 0.25
C MET A 1 50.11 -33.51 1.25
N SER A 2 50.62 -32.35 1.66
CA SER A 2 50.06 -31.51 2.72
C SER A 2 49.48 -30.27 2.04
N VAL A 3 48.16 -30.10 2.11
CA VAL A 3 47.45 -28.99 1.47
C VAL A 3 47.27 -27.88 2.52
N HIS A 4 47.92 -26.74 2.28
CA HIS A 4 47.79 -25.53 3.07
C HIS A 4 46.49 -24.81 2.70
N ILE A 5 45.59 -24.65 3.68
CA ILE A 5 44.44 -23.74 3.59
C ILE A 5 44.89 -22.44 4.26
N TYR A 6 44.98 -21.37 3.48
CA TYR A 6 45.28 -20.02 3.97
C TYR A 6 44.13 -19.54 4.86
N THR A 7 44.43 -19.36 6.15
CA THR A 7 43.57 -18.60 7.07
C THR A 7 43.72 -17.11 6.73
N HIS A 8 42.64 -16.51 6.23
CA HIS A 8 42.54 -15.05 6.18
C HIS A 8 42.73 -14.49 7.58
N THR A 9 43.68 -13.58 7.66
CA THR A 9 44.21 -12.95 8.86
C THR A 9 43.16 -12.08 9.53
N LEU A 10 43.12 -12.22 10.86
CA LEU A 10 42.58 -11.39 11.95
C LEU A 10 42.69 -9.85 11.81
N LYS A 11 42.35 -9.27 10.65
CA LYS A 11 42.35 -7.83 10.39
C LYS A 11 40.98 -7.27 9.94
N GLU A 12 39.97 -8.12 9.82
CA GLU A 12 38.57 -7.74 9.53
C GLU A 12 37.70 -7.63 10.79
N LEU A 13 38.27 -7.80 11.99
CA LEU A 13 37.53 -7.78 13.26
C LEU A 13 37.49 -6.41 13.96
N THR A 14 37.88 -5.33 13.26
CA THR A 14 37.81 -3.96 13.80
C THR A 14 36.75 -3.06 13.17
N ASP A 15 36.00 -3.52 12.15
CA ASP A 15 35.03 -2.66 11.41
C ASP A 15 33.55 -3.05 11.53
N SER A 16 33.14 -3.88 12.49
CA SER A 16 31.72 -4.24 12.62
C SER A 16 31.10 -3.77 13.94
N TRP A 17 31.26 -2.48 14.25
CA TRP A 17 30.18 -1.79 14.93
C TRP A 17 29.13 -1.51 13.86
N LYS A 18 28.06 -2.32 13.79
CA LYS A 18 26.81 -1.91 13.13
C LYS A 18 26.19 -0.76 13.92
N ILE A 19 26.87 0.39 13.94
CA ILE A 19 26.24 1.69 14.10
C ILE A 19 25.29 1.75 12.92
N MET A 20 23.99 1.90 13.16
CA MET A 20 23.04 2.12 12.08
C MET A 20 23.60 3.25 11.20
N ALA A 21 23.98 2.94 9.95
CA ALA A 21 24.86 3.81 9.17
C ALA A 21 24.34 5.25 9.14
N ARG A 22 25.15 6.17 9.69
CA ARG A 22 24.92 7.61 9.75
C ARG A 22 24.98 8.15 8.33
N LEU A 23 23.90 8.76 7.86
CA LEU A 23 23.78 9.21 6.48
C LEU A 23 23.42 10.70 6.45
N VAL A 24 24.29 11.46 5.79
CA VAL A 24 24.12 12.86 5.45
C VAL A 24 23.96 12.95 3.94
N GLU A 25 23.02 13.78 3.48
CA GLU A 25 22.94 14.19 2.08
C GLU A 25 23.70 15.51 1.91
N CYS A 26 24.52 15.58 0.86
CA CYS A 26 25.20 16.80 0.43
C CYS A 26 24.73 17.16 -0.98
N VAL A 27 24.32 18.43 -1.17
CA VAL A 27 23.69 18.87 -2.42
C VAL A 27 24.41 20.09 -3.02
N PRO A 28 25.70 20.00 -3.41
CA PRO A 28 26.45 21.16 -3.89
C PRO A 28 25.93 21.64 -5.25
N ASN A 29 25.98 22.95 -5.43
CA ASN A 29 25.47 23.65 -6.60
C ASN A 29 26.59 24.35 -7.31
N PHE A 30 26.88 23.89 -8.53
CA PHE A 30 27.96 24.44 -9.34
C PHE A 30 27.43 25.29 -10.48
N SER A 31 28.07 26.42 -10.71
CA SER A 31 27.77 27.39 -11.76
C SER A 31 28.34 26.94 -13.11
N ASN A 32 27.83 25.80 -13.60
CA ASN A 32 28.04 25.29 -14.95
C ASN A 32 26.91 24.29 -15.25
N GLY A 33 26.13 24.52 -16.31
CA GLY A 33 25.05 23.63 -16.75
C GLY A 33 25.16 23.20 -18.21
N GLN A 34 26.23 23.61 -18.91
CA GLN A 34 26.38 23.41 -20.36
C GLN A 34 27.57 22.53 -20.72
N ASN A 35 28.73 22.73 -20.08
CA ASN A 35 29.93 21.96 -20.39
C ASN A 35 29.89 20.59 -19.70
N LYS A 36 29.63 19.54 -20.49
CA LYS A 36 29.54 18.17 -20.02
C LYS A 36 30.86 17.63 -19.45
N GLU A 37 32.01 18.00 -20.02
CA GLU A 37 33.32 17.54 -19.51
C GLU A 37 33.56 18.05 -18.08
N VAL A 38 33.17 19.29 -17.79
CA VAL A 38 33.24 19.87 -16.44
C VAL A 38 32.25 19.19 -15.51
N ILE A 39 31.04 18.88 -15.99
CA ILE A 39 30.02 18.20 -15.19
C ILE A 39 30.49 16.80 -14.78
N ASP A 40 30.93 16.01 -15.77
CA ASP A 40 31.38 14.64 -15.57
C ASP A 40 32.64 14.61 -14.68
N ALA A 41 33.56 15.57 -14.83
CA ALA A 41 34.75 15.66 -13.99
C ALA A 41 34.43 15.91 -12.49
N ILE A 42 33.45 16.77 -12.21
CA ILE A 42 33.00 17.03 -10.83
C ILE A 42 32.26 15.82 -10.27
N ALA A 43 31.40 15.17 -11.07
CA ALA A 43 30.71 13.93 -10.68
C ALA A 43 31.69 12.80 -10.35
N ASP A 44 32.74 12.63 -11.17
CA ASP A 44 33.81 11.66 -10.97
C ASP A 44 34.58 11.90 -9.66
N ALA A 45 34.85 13.17 -9.33
CA ALA A 45 35.54 13.53 -8.09
C ALA A 45 34.74 13.11 -6.84
N ILE A 46 33.41 13.30 -6.88
CA ILE A 46 32.51 12.86 -5.81
C ILE A 46 32.49 11.33 -5.74
N SER A 47 32.27 10.67 -6.89
CA SER A 47 32.07 9.22 -6.97
C SER A 47 33.31 8.40 -6.58
N ARG A 48 34.50 8.95 -6.79
CA ARG A 48 35.78 8.32 -6.38
C ARG A 48 36.12 8.55 -4.91
N THR A 49 35.37 9.40 -4.21
CA THR A 49 35.60 9.66 -2.78
C THR A 49 35.05 8.50 -1.95
N ASN A 50 35.94 7.86 -1.18
CA ASN A 50 35.58 6.71 -0.36
C ASN A 50 34.49 7.07 0.67
N GLY A 51 33.43 6.26 0.74
CA GLY A 51 32.29 6.47 1.64
C GLY A 51 31.23 7.46 1.12
N CYS A 52 31.38 7.99 -0.10
CA CYS A 52 30.33 8.73 -0.81
C CYS A 52 29.66 7.86 -1.87
N SER A 53 28.35 8.04 -2.01
CA SER A 53 27.57 7.49 -3.12
C SER A 53 26.88 8.63 -3.85
N LEU A 54 27.29 8.89 -5.10
CA LEU A 54 26.66 9.88 -5.96
C LEU A 54 25.30 9.36 -6.43
N LEU A 55 24.24 10.06 -6.07
CA LEU A 55 22.87 9.65 -6.35
C LEU A 55 22.36 10.28 -7.64
N ASP A 56 22.55 11.58 -7.82
CA ASP A 56 21.96 12.33 -8.94
C ASP A 56 22.84 13.49 -9.38
N VAL A 57 22.76 13.82 -10.67
CA VAL A 57 23.41 14.97 -11.32
C VAL A 57 22.39 15.61 -12.25
N ASP A 58 21.92 16.80 -11.89
CA ASP A 58 20.83 17.51 -12.58
C ASP A 58 21.35 18.81 -13.21
N PRO A 59 21.81 18.78 -14.48
CA PRO A 59 22.28 19.95 -15.21
C PRO A 59 21.14 20.72 -15.88
N GLY A 60 21.11 22.05 -15.70
CA GLY A 60 20.20 22.96 -16.38
C GLY A 60 20.94 23.88 -17.37
N PRO A 61 20.75 23.73 -18.70
CA PRO A 61 21.43 24.55 -19.70
C PRO A 61 21.08 26.04 -19.62
N SER A 62 19.80 26.40 -19.50
CA SER A 62 19.36 27.81 -19.40
C SER A 62 19.62 28.43 -18.03
N THR A 63 19.48 27.64 -16.96
CA THR A 63 19.89 28.08 -15.62
C THR A 63 21.41 28.18 -15.48
N ASN A 64 22.15 27.54 -16.39
CA ASN A 64 23.60 27.36 -16.41
C ASN A 64 24.15 26.93 -15.03
N ARG A 65 23.47 25.95 -14.42
CA ARG A 65 23.79 25.40 -13.10
C ARG A 65 23.61 23.90 -13.12
N THR A 66 24.47 23.18 -12.40
CA THR A 66 24.28 21.75 -12.11
C THR A 66 24.16 21.53 -10.62
N VAL A 67 23.17 20.75 -10.24
CA VAL A 67 22.96 20.29 -8.86
C VAL A 67 23.48 18.86 -8.77
N TYR A 68 24.38 18.59 -7.84
CA TYR A 68 24.84 17.23 -7.55
C TYR A 68 24.23 16.80 -6.23
N THR A 69 23.80 15.56 -6.14
CA THR A 69 23.25 15.00 -4.90
C THR A 69 23.99 13.71 -4.57
N PHE A 70 24.58 13.64 -3.39
CA PHE A 70 25.29 12.45 -2.93
C PHE A 70 25.11 12.26 -1.42
N VAL A 71 25.29 11.02 -0.98
CA VAL A 71 25.13 10.62 0.42
C VAL A 71 26.36 9.91 0.95
N GLY A 72 26.58 9.98 2.26
CA GLY A 72 27.69 9.31 2.94
C GLY A 72 27.69 9.55 4.44
N SER A 73 28.74 9.08 5.13
CA SER A 73 28.97 9.47 6.53
C SER A 73 29.29 10.97 6.62
N PRO A 74 29.08 11.62 7.79
CA PRO A 74 29.41 13.04 7.99
C PRO A 74 30.81 13.43 7.49
N GLU A 75 31.81 12.63 7.78
CA GLU A 75 33.20 12.86 7.37
C GLU A 75 33.39 12.64 5.87
N ALA A 76 32.83 11.55 5.34
CA ALA A 76 32.95 11.20 3.92
C ALA A 76 32.34 12.29 3.03
N VAL A 77 31.16 12.81 3.38
CA VAL A 77 30.50 13.83 2.54
C VAL A 77 31.25 15.16 2.52
N VAL A 78 31.94 15.51 3.61
CA VAL A 78 32.82 16.69 3.65
C VAL A 78 34.00 16.52 2.70
N GLU A 79 34.65 15.36 2.69
CA GLU A 79 35.72 15.06 1.72
C GLU A 79 35.20 15.10 0.28
N GLY A 80 34.03 14.51 0.03
CA GLY A 80 33.43 14.49 -1.31
C GLY A 80 33.15 15.89 -1.84
N ALA A 81 32.62 16.76 -0.97
CA ALA A 81 32.36 18.16 -1.30
C ALA A 81 33.66 18.96 -1.56
N LEU A 82 34.72 18.72 -0.78
CA LEU A 82 36.02 19.39 -0.97
C LEU A 82 36.70 18.94 -2.28
N ASN A 83 36.68 17.64 -2.57
CA ASN A 83 37.23 17.10 -3.82
C ASN A 83 36.51 17.66 -5.06
N ALA A 84 35.17 17.73 -4.99
CA ALA A 84 34.36 18.35 -6.03
C ALA A 84 34.69 19.85 -6.22
N ALA A 85 34.84 20.59 -5.12
CA ALA A 85 35.20 22.00 -5.14
C ALA A 85 36.58 22.25 -5.75
N GLN A 86 37.57 21.41 -5.42
CA GLN A 86 38.93 21.50 -5.97
C GLN A 86 38.92 21.33 -7.50
N VAL A 87 38.21 20.33 -8.02
CA VAL A 87 38.09 20.12 -9.47
C VAL A 87 37.36 21.29 -10.14
N ALA A 88 36.29 21.80 -9.53
CA ALA A 88 35.57 22.95 -10.05
C ALA A 88 36.42 24.24 -10.06
N PHE A 89 37.36 24.39 -9.12
CA PHE A 89 38.22 25.58 -9.03
C PHE A 89 39.14 25.71 -10.24
N ASP A 90 39.63 24.57 -10.74
CA ASP A 90 40.48 24.54 -11.92
C ASP A 90 39.68 24.74 -13.21
N LEU A 91 38.46 24.21 -13.27
CA LEU A 91 37.66 24.07 -14.50
C LEU A 91 36.62 25.17 -14.74
N ILE A 92 36.12 25.85 -13.70
CA ILE A 92 35.08 26.88 -13.83
C ILE A 92 35.70 28.28 -13.73
N ASP A 93 35.29 29.18 -14.61
CA ASP A 93 35.66 30.60 -14.57
C ASP A 93 34.41 31.50 -14.51
N MET A 94 34.11 32.01 -13.31
CA MET A 94 32.95 32.88 -13.07
C MET A 94 32.98 34.21 -13.83
N THR A 95 34.15 34.67 -14.30
CA THR A 95 34.22 35.93 -15.06
C THR A 95 33.43 35.86 -16.37
N THR A 96 33.30 34.66 -16.93
CA THR A 96 32.59 34.37 -18.18
C THR A 96 31.20 33.77 -17.97
N HIS A 97 30.88 33.32 -16.76
CA HIS A 97 29.62 32.63 -16.46
C HIS A 97 28.41 33.58 -16.49
N ARG A 98 27.33 33.15 -17.17
CA ARG A 98 26.00 33.78 -17.17
C ARG A 98 24.92 32.69 -17.19
N GLY A 99 23.80 32.90 -16.48
CA GLY A 99 22.68 31.98 -16.46
C GLY A 99 21.44 32.61 -15.82
N GLU A 100 20.26 32.05 -16.07
CA GLU A 100 18.98 32.56 -15.52
C GLU A 100 18.85 32.36 -14.00
N HIS A 101 19.62 31.44 -13.41
CA HIS A 101 19.59 31.18 -11.97
C HIS A 101 20.55 32.12 -11.22
N PRO A 102 20.10 32.83 -10.16
CA PRO A 102 20.97 33.68 -9.35
C PRO A 102 22.13 32.90 -8.71
N ARG A 103 23.36 33.41 -8.83
CA ARG A 103 24.58 32.70 -8.40
C ARG A 103 25.63 33.63 -7.79
N LEU A 104 26.37 33.13 -6.81
CA LEU A 104 27.42 33.89 -6.11
C LEU A 104 28.85 33.46 -6.48
N GLY A 105 29.05 32.19 -6.86
CA GLY A 105 30.37 31.65 -7.19
C GLY A 105 30.34 30.31 -7.93
N SER A 106 31.52 29.78 -8.27
CA SER A 106 31.68 28.51 -9.01
C SER A 106 31.01 27.35 -8.30
N LEU A 107 31.18 27.28 -6.98
CA LEU A 107 30.35 26.50 -6.06
C LEU A 107 29.53 27.50 -5.23
N ASP A 108 28.28 27.67 -5.61
CA ASP A 108 27.40 28.74 -5.14
C ASP A 108 26.82 28.42 -3.75
N VAL A 109 26.28 27.21 -3.57
CA VAL A 109 25.88 26.72 -2.24
C VAL A 109 26.16 25.21 -2.07
N CYS A 110 26.71 24.83 -0.92
CA CYS A 110 26.94 23.44 -0.50
C CYS A 110 26.26 23.16 0.86
N PRO A 111 25.01 22.67 0.84
CA PRO A 111 24.28 22.31 2.04
C PRO A 111 24.52 20.86 2.48
N PHE A 112 24.43 20.63 3.79
CA PHE A 112 24.42 19.32 4.44
C PHE A 112 23.06 19.09 5.12
N ILE A 113 22.44 17.94 4.84
CA ILE A 113 21.07 17.61 5.26
C ILE A 113 21.06 16.28 6.00
N PRO A 114 20.39 16.18 7.17
CA PRO A 114 20.29 14.91 7.88
C PRO A 114 19.34 13.95 7.15
N VAL A 115 19.80 12.72 6.90
CA VAL A 115 18.97 11.67 6.27
C VAL A 115 18.65 10.54 7.25
N ARG A 116 19.67 9.92 7.85
CA ARG A 116 19.47 8.73 8.71
C ARG A 116 20.46 8.68 9.85
N ASN A 117 19.96 8.57 11.09
CA ASN A 117 20.76 8.51 12.33
C ASN A 117 21.78 9.64 12.48
N VAL A 118 21.41 10.81 11.99
CA VAL A 118 22.18 12.04 12.04
C VAL A 118 21.21 13.14 12.44
N ASP A 119 21.62 14.03 13.33
CA ASP A 119 20.84 15.19 13.72
C ASP A 119 21.31 16.47 13.00
N MET A 120 20.64 17.59 13.27
CA MET A 120 21.03 18.88 12.69
C MET A 120 22.41 19.33 13.18
N ALA A 121 22.81 18.99 14.40
CA ALA A 121 24.09 19.42 14.99
C ALA A 121 25.27 18.78 14.25
N ASP A 122 25.16 17.51 13.88
CA ASP A 122 26.12 16.81 13.03
C ASP A 122 26.26 17.47 11.64
N CYS A 123 25.15 17.92 11.05
CA CYS A 123 25.17 18.60 9.75
C CYS A 123 25.77 20.01 9.87
N VAL A 124 25.50 20.73 10.96
CA VAL A 124 26.14 22.02 11.27
C VAL A 124 27.65 21.84 11.43
N TRP A 125 28.09 20.74 12.06
CA TRP A 125 29.51 20.38 12.13
C TRP A 125 30.11 20.17 10.73
N CYS A 126 29.44 19.40 9.86
CA CYS A 126 29.89 19.20 8.47
C CYS A 126 30.05 20.53 7.72
N ALA A 127 29.08 21.44 7.86
CA ALA A 127 29.12 22.75 7.21
C ALA A 127 30.30 23.60 7.67
N ASN A 128 30.60 23.61 8.98
CA ASN A 128 31.73 24.34 9.54
C ASN A 128 33.07 23.74 9.08
N GLU A 129 33.22 22.41 9.12
CA GLU A 129 34.45 21.73 8.69
C GLU A 129 34.71 21.91 7.21
N PHE A 130 33.69 21.74 6.36
CA PHE A 130 33.77 22.02 4.93
C PHE A 130 34.15 23.49 4.68
N GLY A 131 33.44 24.43 5.31
CA GLY A 131 33.66 25.87 5.08
C GLY A 131 35.06 26.33 5.46
N LYS A 132 35.55 25.87 6.61
CA LYS A 132 36.91 26.17 7.08
C LYS A 132 37.97 25.60 6.12
N ARG A 133 37.89 24.31 5.80
CA ARG A 133 38.89 23.64 4.96
C ARG A 133 38.85 24.14 3.51
N LEU A 134 37.67 24.46 2.98
CA LEU A 134 37.55 25.05 1.65
C LEU A 134 38.24 26.41 1.57
N ALA A 135 37.99 27.27 2.57
CA ALA A 135 38.61 28.58 2.65
C ALA A 135 40.13 28.49 2.81
N ASP A 136 40.62 27.56 3.65
CA ASP A 136 42.06 27.35 3.86
C ASP A 136 42.75 26.79 2.60
N ASN A 137 42.09 25.91 1.85
CA ASN A 137 42.67 25.26 0.67
C ASN A 137 42.66 26.12 -0.59
N LEU A 138 41.57 26.87 -0.82
CA LEU A 138 41.35 27.64 -2.06
C LEU A 138 41.50 29.15 -1.87
N GLU A 139 41.69 29.63 -0.64
CA GLU A 139 41.78 31.06 -0.28
C GLU A 139 40.56 31.90 -0.68
N VAL A 140 39.37 31.28 -0.70
CA VAL A 140 38.10 31.91 -1.12
C VAL A 140 37.24 32.36 0.07
N PRO A 141 36.42 33.42 -0.10
CA PRO A 141 35.44 33.82 0.91
C PRO A 141 34.30 32.81 1.04
N VAL A 142 34.02 32.37 2.26
CA VAL A 142 32.94 31.41 2.58
C VAL A 142 31.99 31.95 3.63
N TYR A 143 30.69 31.84 3.36
CA TYR A 143 29.61 32.26 4.28
C TYR A 143 28.84 31.07 4.82
N LEU A 144 28.45 31.13 6.09
CA LEU A 144 27.56 30.16 6.72
C LEU A 144 26.10 30.61 6.64
N TYR A 145 25.19 29.71 6.26
CA TYR A 145 23.75 30.00 6.16
C TYR A 145 22.87 28.97 6.89
N ALA A 146 21.56 29.25 6.91
CA ALA A 146 20.54 28.42 7.55
C ALA A 146 20.88 28.10 9.01
N GLU A 147 20.83 26.84 9.43
CA GLU A 147 21.08 26.45 10.83
C GLU A 147 22.56 26.58 11.24
N ALA A 148 23.46 26.80 10.28
CA ALA A 148 24.87 27.08 10.55
C ALA A 148 25.21 28.58 10.59
N ALA A 149 24.26 29.47 10.23
CA ALA A 149 24.50 30.91 10.18
C ALA A 149 24.87 31.46 11.57
N ARG A 150 25.90 32.31 11.63
CA ARG A 150 26.30 33.01 12.86
C ARG A 150 25.49 34.28 13.13
N ASP A 151 24.99 34.89 12.06
CA ASP A 151 24.17 36.10 12.08
C ASP A 151 22.81 35.85 11.45
N GLU A 152 21.76 36.40 12.04
CA GLU A 152 20.38 36.22 11.56
C GLU A 152 20.19 36.76 10.13
N CYS A 153 20.93 37.82 9.76
CA CYS A 153 20.89 38.38 8.40
C CYS A 153 21.41 37.43 7.31
N ARG A 154 22.18 36.40 7.69
CA ARG A 154 22.76 35.37 6.81
C ARG A 154 21.95 34.08 6.77
N ARG A 155 20.90 33.96 7.60
CA ARG A 155 20.10 32.74 7.67
C ARG A 155 19.47 32.35 6.33
N THR A 156 19.06 33.33 5.53
CA THR A 156 18.44 33.10 4.22
C THR A 156 19.45 33.22 3.08
N LEU A 157 19.51 32.19 2.23
CA LEU A 157 20.41 32.16 1.08
C LEU A 157 20.19 33.33 0.10
N PRO A 158 18.95 33.77 -0.22
CA PRO A 158 18.73 34.96 -1.04
C PRO A 158 19.33 36.25 -0.45
N SER A 159 19.40 36.40 0.88
CA SER A 159 20.04 37.56 1.53
C SER A 159 21.54 37.58 1.24
N ILE A 160 22.21 36.41 1.35
CA ILE A 160 23.63 36.28 1.03
C ILE A 160 23.88 36.45 -0.48
N ARG A 161 22.96 35.99 -1.33
CA ARG A 161 23.06 36.12 -2.80
C ARG A 161 22.65 37.49 -3.35
N ALA A 162 22.18 38.42 -2.52
CA ALA A 162 21.78 39.74 -2.99
C ALA A 162 22.95 40.47 -3.69
N GLY A 163 22.73 40.86 -4.95
CA GLY A 163 23.76 41.42 -5.84
C GLY A 163 24.55 40.39 -6.64
N GLU A 164 24.35 39.10 -6.40
CA GLU A 164 24.97 37.97 -7.10
C GLU A 164 26.52 38.05 -7.13
N TYR A 165 27.15 37.47 -8.14
CA TYR A 165 28.59 37.54 -8.38
C TYR A 165 29.06 39.00 -8.62
N GLU A 166 28.31 39.79 -9.38
CA GLU A 166 28.68 41.15 -9.77
C GLU A 166 28.76 42.12 -8.59
N GLY A 167 27.92 41.94 -7.56
CA GLY A 167 27.90 42.77 -6.35
C GLY A 167 28.94 42.36 -5.29
N LEU A 168 29.58 41.19 -5.45
CA LEU A 168 30.49 40.63 -4.45
C LEU A 168 31.74 41.51 -4.17
N PRO A 169 32.40 42.14 -5.16
CA PRO A 169 33.57 43.00 -4.90
C PRO A 169 33.27 44.18 -3.98
N ASP A 170 32.07 44.75 -4.05
CA ASP A 170 31.66 45.84 -3.16
C ASP A 170 31.15 45.32 -1.82
N LYS A 171 30.48 44.17 -1.83
CA LYS A 171 30.02 43.49 -0.62
C LYS A 171 31.17 43.11 0.32
N LEU A 172 32.28 42.59 -0.21
CA LEU A 172 33.46 42.20 0.58
C LEU A 172 34.20 43.39 1.23
N LYS A 173 33.97 44.62 0.75
CA LYS A 173 34.53 45.84 1.38
C LYS A 173 33.74 46.26 2.63
N ASN A 174 32.50 45.81 2.77
CA ASN A 174 31.66 46.14 3.93
C ASN A 174 31.97 45.18 5.09
N PRO A 175 32.42 45.68 6.26
CA PRO A 175 32.71 44.84 7.43
C PRO A 175 31.54 43.95 7.88
N GLU A 176 30.30 44.40 7.68
CA GLU A 176 29.09 43.62 8.01
C GLU A 176 28.99 42.31 7.20
N TRP A 177 29.59 42.30 6.01
CA TRP A 177 29.63 41.16 5.10
C TRP A 177 30.99 40.47 5.07
N SER A 178 31.80 40.62 6.12
CA SER A 178 33.02 39.82 6.29
C SER A 178 32.67 38.33 6.26
N PRO A 179 33.34 37.49 5.45
CA PRO A 179 33.03 36.07 5.38
C PRO A 179 33.27 35.37 6.72
N ASP A 180 32.55 34.26 6.95
CA ASP A 180 32.66 33.47 8.18
C ASP A 180 33.98 32.68 8.24
N PHE A 181 34.50 32.33 7.05
CA PHE A 181 35.82 31.74 6.82
C PHE A 181 36.46 32.33 5.56
N GLY A 182 37.80 32.35 5.52
CA GLY A 182 38.57 32.90 4.40
C GLY A 182 38.80 34.41 4.48
N SER A 183 39.47 34.94 3.46
CA SER A 183 39.81 36.37 3.40
C SER A 183 38.69 37.20 2.75
N THR A 184 38.69 38.52 2.98
CA THR A 184 37.83 39.47 2.26
C THR A 184 38.31 39.77 0.83
N THR A 185 39.29 39.01 0.32
CA THR A 185 39.84 39.20 -1.02
C THR A 185 38.88 38.61 -2.05
N PHE A 186 38.51 39.41 -3.05
CA PHE A 186 37.69 38.93 -4.16
C PHE A 186 38.53 38.02 -5.08
N VAL A 187 38.06 36.81 -5.33
CA VAL A 187 38.70 35.84 -6.24
C VAL A 187 37.90 35.77 -7.54
N PRO A 188 38.31 36.44 -8.64
CA PRO A 188 37.46 36.62 -9.82
C PRO A 188 36.99 35.32 -10.47
N ARG A 189 37.86 34.31 -10.57
CA ARG A 189 37.50 33.02 -11.19
C ARG A 189 36.49 32.21 -10.36
N TRP A 190 36.38 32.48 -9.06
CA TRP A 190 35.55 31.69 -8.13
C TRP A 190 34.32 32.42 -7.60
N GLY A 191 34.44 33.71 -7.25
CA GLY A 191 33.41 34.41 -6.47
C GLY A 191 33.46 34.06 -4.98
N ALA A 192 32.30 33.77 -4.38
CA ALA A 192 32.19 33.31 -2.99
C ALA A 192 31.32 32.05 -2.90
N THR A 193 31.53 31.28 -1.84
CA THR A 193 30.79 30.04 -1.56
C THR A 193 29.91 30.20 -0.32
N VAL A 194 28.71 29.64 -0.36
CA VAL A 194 27.84 29.51 0.82
C VAL A 194 27.79 28.05 1.26
N THR A 195 27.94 27.77 2.55
CA THR A 195 27.78 26.41 3.12
C THR A 195 26.88 26.46 4.35
N GLY A 196 26.17 25.38 4.65
CA GLY A 196 25.29 25.36 5.80
C GLY A 196 24.58 24.05 6.01
N ALA A 197 23.82 23.97 7.09
CA ALA A 197 22.98 22.83 7.42
C ALA A 197 21.51 23.25 7.38
N ARG A 198 20.66 22.40 6.80
CA ARG A 198 19.23 22.66 6.70
C ARG A 198 18.42 21.37 6.64
N ASN A 199 17.12 21.50 6.86
CA ASN A 199 16.16 20.44 6.55
C ASN A 199 16.15 20.14 5.04
N PHE A 200 15.58 18.99 4.70
CA PHE A 200 15.37 18.59 3.31
C PHE A 200 14.55 19.66 2.58
N LEU A 201 15.04 20.10 1.43
CA LEU A 201 14.42 21.14 0.61
C LEU A 201 14.05 20.50 -0.71
N ILE A 202 12.80 20.72 -1.14
CA ILE A 202 12.34 20.21 -2.44
C ILE A 202 12.29 21.38 -3.41
N ALA A 203 13.11 21.31 -4.46
CA ALA A 203 13.05 22.23 -5.58
C ALA A 203 11.97 21.76 -6.55
N PHE A 204 10.90 22.55 -6.67
CA PHE A 204 9.68 22.19 -7.37
C PHE A 204 9.26 23.32 -8.30
N ASN A 205 9.26 23.07 -9.60
CA ASN A 205 8.92 24.05 -10.63
C ASN A 205 7.57 23.70 -11.24
N VAL A 206 6.64 24.66 -11.29
CA VAL A 206 5.33 24.49 -11.93
C VAL A 206 5.34 25.14 -13.31
N ASN A 207 4.94 24.37 -14.32
CA ASN A 207 5.04 24.74 -15.73
C ASN A 207 3.79 25.51 -16.19
N LEU A 208 4.00 26.64 -16.88
CA LEU A 208 2.94 27.53 -17.35
C LEU A 208 3.18 27.91 -18.81
N LEU A 209 2.13 27.85 -19.65
CA LEU A 209 2.18 28.49 -20.98
C LEU A 209 1.84 29.98 -20.81
N SER A 210 2.82 30.76 -20.37
CA SER A 210 2.69 32.18 -20.06
C SER A 210 4.01 32.92 -20.28
N THR A 211 4.05 34.23 -19.97
CA THR A 211 5.31 34.99 -19.97
C THR A 211 6.04 34.86 -18.63
N LYS A 212 7.35 35.16 -18.64
CA LYS A 212 8.19 35.21 -17.43
C LYS A 212 7.60 36.15 -16.36
N GLU A 213 7.06 37.29 -16.77
CA GLU A 213 6.48 38.30 -15.87
C GLU A 213 5.20 37.78 -15.19
N GLN A 214 4.38 37.04 -15.93
CA GLN A 214 3.16 36.42 -15.38
C GLN A 214 3.50 35.30 -14.40
N ALA A 215 4.44 34.42 -14.75
CA ALA A 215 4.95 33.41 -13.83
C ALA A 215 5.56 34.06 -12.58
N HIS A 216 6.34 35.13 -12.74
CA HIS A 216 6.93 35.84 -11.61
C HIS A 216 5.86 36.49 -10.73
N ARG A 217 4.80 37.06 -11.32
CA ARG A 217 3.66 37.60 -10.58
C ARG A 217 3.00 36.53 -9.70
N ILE A 218 2.83 35.30 -10.19
CA ILE A 218 2.28 34.18 -9.41
C ILE A 218 3.26 33.79 -8.29
N ALA A 219 4.55 33.69 -8.60
CA ALA A 219 5.59 33.38 -7.60
C ALA A 219 5.59 34.38 -6.43
N LEU A 220 5.41 35.68 -6.72
CA LEU A 220 5.30 36.74 -5.71
C LEU A 220 4.07 36.59 -4.80
N ASN A 221 2.98 36.01 -5.28
CA ASN A 221 1.77 35.82 -4.49
C ASN A 221 1.88 34.64 -3.52
N ILE A 222 2.60 33.58 -3.92
CA ILE A 222 2.67 32.34 -3.13
C ILE A 222 3.85 32.32 -2.15
N ARG A 223 5.00 32.92 -2.48
CA ARG A 223 6.20 32.84 -1.64
C ARG A 223 6.04 33.60 -0.33
N GLU A 224 6.62 33.11 0.76
CA GLU A 224 6.46 33.66 2.11
C GLU A 224 6.79 35.17 2.18
N GLN A 225 7.90 35.58 1.57
CA GLN A 225 8.33 36.99 1.52
C GLN A 225 7.35 37.91 0.76
N GLY A 226 6.51 37.32 -0.10
CA GLY A 226 5.57 38.05 -0.94
C GLY A 226 6.24 39.08 -1.85
N ARG A 227 5.61 40.26 -1.94
CA ARG A 227 6.07 41.41 -2.73
C ARG A 227 6.95 42.39 -1.94
N GLY A 228 7.11 42.16 -0.64
CA GLY A 228 7.82 43.04 0.29
C GLY A 228 7.33 42.79 1.72
N ARG A 229 7.96 43.47 2.70
CA ARG A 229 7.66 43.25 4.13
C ARG A 229 6.19 43.48 4.50
N ASP A 230 5.51 44.42 3.83
CA ASP A 230 4.12 44.78 4.11
C ASP A 230 3.08 43.96 3.32
N GLN A 231 3.54 43.11 2.39
CA GLN A 231 2.68 42.28 1.55
C GLN A 231 3.27 40.86 1.44
N PRO A 232 3.21 40.07 2.53
CA PRO A 232 3.65 38.67 2.52
C PRO A 232 2.78 37.84 1.57
N GLY A 233 3.34 36.73 1.07
CA GLY A 233 2.59 35.79 0.24
C GLY A 233 1.78 34.81 1.08
N ARG A 234 1.13 33.86 0.41
CA ARG A 234 0.17 32.94 1.04
C ARG A 234 0.80 31.72 1.71
N LEU A 235 1.94 31.24 1.24
CA LEU A 235 2.54 29.98 1.68
C LEU A 235 3.77 30.22 2.56
N ASN A 236 3.72 29.69 3.78
CA ASN A 236 4.86 29.69 4.71
C ASN A 236 5.92 28.71 4.24
N LYS A 237 7.20 28.99 4.52
CA LYS A 237 8.34 28.12 4.18
C LYS A 237 8.45 27.82 2.68
N VAL A 238 7.97 28.73 1.83
CA VAL A 238 8.11 28.65 0.38
C VAL A 238 8.86 29.87 -0.14
N GLN A 239 9.91 29.62 -0.90
CA GLN A 239 10.54 30.64 -1.75
C GLN A 239 10.14 30.39 -3.19
N ALA A 240 9.90 31.44 -3.96
CA ALA A 240 9.58 31.29 -5.37
C ALA A 240 10.05 32.48 -6.22
N ILE A 241 10.34 32.18 -7.48
CA ILE A 241 10.62 33.14 -8.55
C ILE A 241 10.02 32.64 -9.87
N GLY A 242 9.65 33.56 -10.75
CA GLY A 242 9.30 33.21 -12.14
C GLY A 242 10.51 33.35 -13.07
N TRP A 243 10.71 32.36 -13.93
CA TRP A 243 11.71 32.37 -15.01
C TRP A 243 11.16 31.75 -16.29
N TYR A 244 11.98 31.71 -17.34
CA TYR A 244 11.66 31.13 -18.63
C TYR A 244 12.73 30.12 -19.04
N LEU A 245 12.32 28.95 -19.50
CA LEU A 245 13.19 27.93 -20.06
C LEU A 245 13.13 28.01 -21.59
N GLU A 246 14.21 28.49 -22.21
CA GLU A 246 14.32 28.65 -23.66
C GLU A 246 14.29 27.29 -24.38
N GLU A 247 14.94 26.27 -23.82
CA GLU A 247 15.05 24.92 -24.38
C GLU A 247 13.69 24.19 -24.45
N ALA A 248 12.77 24.54 -23.55
CA ALA A 248 11.42 23.97 -23.49
C ALA A 248 10.34 24.96 -23.94
N ASN A 249 10.71 26.19 -24.31
CA ASN A 249 9.80 27.28 -24.72
C ASN A 249 8.64 27.47 -23.73
N ILE A 250 8.95 27.54 -22.43
CA ILE A 250 7.97 27.54 -21.35
C ILE A 250 8.36 28.41 -20.16
N ALA A 251 7.38 29.08 -19.54
CA ALA A 251 7.58 29.78 -18.27
C ALA A 251 7.39 28.83 -17.09
N GLN A 252 8.11 29.08 -15.99
CA GLN A 252 7.93 28.31 -14.76
C GLN A 252 7.80 29.22 -13.55
N VAL A 253 6.95 28.81 -12.61
CA VAL A 253 7.03 29.25 -11.22
C VAL A 253 7.99 28.29 -10.52
N SER A 254 9.25 28.70 -10.37
CA SER A 254 10.25 27.93 -9.66
C SER A 254 10.12 28.15 -8.16
N THR A 255 9.99 27.06 -7.41
CA THR A 255 9.77 27.11 -5.95
C THR A 255 10.76 26.25 -5.20
N ASN A 256 11.13 26.68 -3.99
CA ASN A 256 11.82 25.88 -3.00
C ASN A 256 10.91 25.72 -1.79
N LEU A 257 10.51 24.48 -1.51
CA LEU A 257 9.82 24.10 -0.29
C LEU A 257 10.89 23.90 0.79
N LEU A 258 11.03 24.87 1.68
CA LEU A 258 12.03 24.84 2.76
C LEU A 258 11.66 23.82 3.85
N ASP A 259 10.37 23.53 3.99
CA ASP A 259 9.82 22.53 4.89
C ASP A 259 8.53 21.97 4.29
N PHE A 260 8.59 20.75 3.75
CA PHE A 260 7.46 20.10 3.09
C PHE A 260 6.40 19.57 4.07
N GLU A 261 6.70 19.54 5.38
CA GLU A 261 5.73 19.18 6.42
C GLU A 261 4.85 20.37 6.79
N VAL A 262 5.39 21.59 6.68
CA VAL A 262 4.61 22.83 6.84
C VAL A 262 3.81 23.14 5.58
N THR A 263 4.46 23.12 4.42
CA THR A 263 3.80 23.37 3.13
C THR A 263 4.11 22.24 2.15
N ALA A 264 3.11 21.40 1.89
CA ALA A 264 3.26 20.22 1.04
C ALA A 264 3.31 20.54 -0.47
N LEU A 265 3.86 19.61 -1.27
CA LEU A 265 3.97 19.70 -2.73
C LEU A 265 2.64 20.02 -3.43
N HIS A 266 1.59 19.28 -3.07
CA HIS A 266 0.26 19.46 -3.65
C HIS A 266 -0.31 20.85 -3.33
N THR A 267 -0.03 21.40 -2.15
CA THR A 267 -0.49 22.75 -1.77
C THR A 267 0.13 23.82 -2.66
N VAL A 268 1.43 23.74 -2.94
CA VAL A 268 2.12 24.66 -3.86
C VAL A 268 1.53 24.55 -5.27
N PHE A 269 1.39 23.33 -5.79
CA PHE A 269 0.86 23.10 -7.13
C PHE A 269 -0.59 23.61 -7.28
N GLU A 270 -1.46 23.28 -6.33
CA GLU A 270 -2.88 23.69 -6.37
C GLU A 270 -3.06 25.20 -6.24
N GLU A 271 -2.24 25.87 -5.43
CA GLU A 271 -2.28 27.34 -5.30
C GLU A 271 -1.74 28.06 -6.55
N VAL A 272 -0.72 27.49 -7.22
CA VAL A 272 -0.27 27.99 -8.53
C VAL A 272 -1.35 27.79 -9.58
N CYS A 273 -1.97 26.60 -9.63
CA CYS A 273 -3.11 26.31 -10.52
C CYS A 273 -4.26 27.29 -10.32
N LYS A 274 -4.55 27.65 -9.07
CA LYS A 274 -5.59 28.63 -8.73
C LYS A 274 -5.25 30.03 -9.25
N ASP A 275 -4.05 30.55 -8.96
CA ASP A 275 -3.64 31.88 -9.42
C ASP A 275 -3.50 31.95 -10.95
N ALA A 276 -3.05 30.87 -11.59
CA ALA A 276 -2.97 30.77 -13.04
C ALA A 276 -4.38 30.80 -13.67
N LYS A 277 -5.33 30.08 -13.08
CA LYS A 277 -6.73 30.08 -13.52
C LYS A 277 -7.38 31.46 -13.39
N ASP A 278 -7.09 32.21 -12.33
CA ASP A 278 -7.58 33.58 -12.15
C ASP A 278 -7.00 34.56 -13.20
N LEU A 279 -5.92 34.18 -13.88
CA LEU A 279 -5.28 34.93 -14.96
C LEU A 279 -5.53 34.32 -16.36
N ASP A 280 -6.40 33.30 -16.46
CA ASP A 280 -6.66 32.53 -17.68
C ASP A 280 -5.40 31.89 -18.31
N LEU A 281 -4.45 31.48 -17.47
CA LEU A 281 -3.20 30.83 -17.88
C LEU A 281 -3.24 29.31 -17.63
N PRO A 282 -2.85 28.48 -18.60
CA PRO A 282 -2.83 27.03 -18.40
C PRO A 282 -1.55 26.58 -17.66
N VAL A 283 -1.74 25.75 -16.63
CA VAL A 283 -0.67 24.96 -16.00
C VAL A 283 -0.53 23.64 -16.74
N VAL A 284 0.69 23.27 -17.11
CA VAL A 284 0.98 22.08 -17.93
C VAL A 284 1.96 21.12 -17.24
N GLY A 285 1.69 20.85 -15.97
CA GLY A 285 2.48 19.94 -15.14
C GLY A 285 3.57 20.66 -14.34
N SER A 286 4.54 19.89 -13.88
CA SER A 286 5.62 20.37 -13.02
C SER A 286 6.88 19.51 -13.15
N GLN A 287 7.93 19.94 -12.48
CA GLN A 287 9.22 19.26 -12.43
C GLN A 287 9.76 19.34 -11.01
N ILE A 288 10.24 18.21 -10.48
CA ILE A 288 11.15 18.20 -9.34
C ILE A 288 12.57 18.32 -9.89
N VAL A 289 13.40 19.14 -9.25
CA VAL A 289 14.84 19.26 -9.54
C VAL A 289 15.60 18.54 -8.43
N GLY A 290 16.48 17.61 -8.78
CA GLY A 290 17.13 16.71 -7.84
C GLY A 290 16.20 15.63 -7.26
N LEU A 291 16.42 15.26 -5.99
CA LEU A 291 15.71 14.21 -5.28
C LEU A 291 14.51 14.70 -4.46
N VAL A 292 13.60 13.78 -4.11
CA VAL A 292 12.43 14.04 -3.26
C VAL A 292 12.27 12.96 -2.18
N PRO A 293 11.82 13.32 -0.95
CA PRO A 293 11.50 12.33 0.07
C PRO A 293 10.19 11.60 -0.23
N LEU A 294 10.16 10.29 -0.01
CA LEU A 294 8.97 9.45 -0.17
C LEU A 294 7.80 9.98 0.66
N LYS A 295 8.07 10.47 1.88
CA LYS A 295 7.06 11.07 2.77
C LYS A 295 6.31 12.22 2.11
N SER A 296 6.99 13.05 1.31
CA SER A 296 6.37 14.19 0.61
C SER A 296 5.44 13.72 -0.51
N ILE A 297 5.87 12.73 -1.29
CA ILE A 297 5.03 12.10 -2.32
C ILE A 297 3.82 11.40 -1.70
N MET A 298 4.01 10.65 -0.61
CA MET A 298 2.90 9.99 0.11
C MET A 298 1.88 10.98 0.66
N ALA A 299 2.33 12.11 1.23
CA ALA A 299 1.42 13.16 1.70
C ALA A 299 0.58 13.76 0.55
N ALA A 300 1.18 13.96 -0.63
CA ALA A 300 0.44 14.36 -1.82
C ALA A 300 -0.54 13.30 -2.31
N ALA A 301 -0.16 12.01 -2.25
CA ALA A 301 -1.05 10.93 -2.64
C ALA A 301 -2.30 10.89 -1.74
N GLU A 302 -2.13 10.95 -0.42
CA GLU A 302 -3.25 10.95 0.53
C GLU A 302 -4.18 12.16 0.33
N PHE A 303 -3.62 13.33 0.00
CA PHE A 303 -4.42 14.51 -0.36
C PHE A 303 -5.32 14.24 -1.57
N TYR A 304 -4.76 13.75 -2.68
CA TYR A 304 -5.54 13.49 -3.89
C TYR A 304 -6.53 12.33 -3.72
N ILE A 305 -6.13 11.26 -3.00
CA ILE A 305 -7.03 10.15 -2.66
C ILE A 305 -8.26 10.66 -1.90
N LYS A 306 -8.07 11.54 -0.92
CA LYS A 306 -9.16 12.15 -0.14
C LYS A 306 -9.98 13.13 -0.98
N LYS A 307 -9.33 14.03 -1.72
CA LYS A 307 -9.99 15.07 -2.54
C LYS A 307 -10.87 14.46 -3.62
N GLU A 308 -10.44 13.35 -4.22
CA GLU A 308 -11.10 12.71 -5.35
C GLU A 308 -11.89 11.44 -4.97
N ASN A 309 -11.99 11.14 -3.67
CA ASN A 309 -12.70 9.98 -3.12
C ASN A 309 -12.25 8.65 -3.76
N LEU A 310 -10.93 8.49 -3.91
CA LEU A 310 -10.32 7.29 -4.49
C LEU A 310 -10.05 6.23 -3.42
N PHE A 311 -9.70 5.02 -3.86
CA PHE A 311 -9.22 3.96 -2.98
C PHE A 311 -7.99 3.32 -3.62
N ILE A 312 -6.82 3.67 -3.08
CA ILE A 312 -5.51 3.20 -3.56
C ILE A 312 -4.70 2.73 -2.35
N LEU A 313 -4.27 1.48 -2.39
CA LEU A 313 -3.54 0.83 -1.29
C LEU A 313 -2.03 0.80 -1.57
N GLU A 314 -1.67 0.27 -2.74
CA GLU A 314 -0.28 0.05 -3.14
C GLU A 314 0.50 1.35 -3.25
N GLU A 315 1.68 1.38 -2.63
CA GLU A 315 2.57 2.54 -2.63
C GLU A 315 2.96 2.97 -4.06
N GLU A 316 3.26 2.02 -4.94
CA GLU A 316 3.58 2.30 -6.34
C GLU A 316 2.43 3.02 -7.07
N HIS A 317 1.19 2.61 -6.81
CA HIS A 317 0.02 3.28 -7.38
C HIS A 317 -0.21 4.67 -6.79
N LYS A 318 0.12 4.88 -5.50
CA LYS A 318 0.11 6.22 -4.88
C LYS A 318 1.13 7.15 -5.52
N VAL A 319 2.35 6.66 -5.75
CA VAL A 319 3.40 7.39 -6.47
C VAL A 319 2.92 7.74 -7.88
N ARG A 320 2.37 6.76 -8.62
CA ARG A 320 1.83 6.98 -9.98
C ARG A 320 0.69 7.99 -10.00
N LEU A 321 -0.21 7.99 -9.00
CA LEU A 321 -1.26 9.01 -8.87
C LEU A 321 -0.66 10.40 -8.76
N VAL A 322 0.34 10.59 -7.91
CA VAL A 322 0.99 11.89 -7.68
C VAL A 322 1.73 12.37 -8.92
N ILE A 323 2.49 11.49 -9.58
CA ILE A 323 3.15 11.80 -10.85
C ILE A 323 2.13 12.34 -11.84
N SER A 324 1.00 11.64 -12.01
CA SER A 324 -0.07 12.05 -12.92
C SER A 324 -0.76 13.36 -12.51
N ARG A 325 -1.03 13.58 -11.22
CA ARG A 325 -1.77 14.76 -10.75
C ARG A 325 -0.94 16.04 -10.76
N LEU A 326 0.34 15.94 -10.41
CA LEU A 326 1.26 17.06 -10.45
C LEU A 326 1.89 17.22 -11.85
N GLY A 327 1.78 16.21 -12.71
CA GLY A 327 2.43 16.18 -14.03
C GLY A 327 3.96 16.23 -13.90
N LEU A 328 4.53 15.44 -12.99
CA LEU A 328 5.97 15.40 -12.70
C LEU A 328 6.82 14.94 -13.89
N ASP A 329 6.18 14.28 -14.86
CA ASP A 329 6.75 13.72 -16.07
C ASP A 329 6.64 14.67 -17.29
N SER A 330 6.24 15.92 -17.08
CA SER A 330 5.90 16.87 -18.16
C SER A 330 7.10 17.32 -19.01
N LEU A 331 8.30 17.45 -18.43
CA LEU A 331 9.52 17.84 -19.16
C LEU A 331 10.44 16.65 -19.45
N ALA A 332 10.47 15.66 -18.55
CA ALA A 332 11.22 14.42 -18.70
C ALA A 332 10.54 13.32 -17.87
N PRO A 333 10.70 12.02 -18.21
CA PRO A 333 10.11 10.94 -17.43
C PRO A 333 10.52 10.99 -15.96
N PHE A 334 9.54 10.85 -15.05
CA PHE A 334 9.82 10.74 -13.62
C PHE A 334 10.03 9.26 -13.24
N ASN A 335 11.29 8.84 -13.13
CA ASN A 335 11.63 7.50 -12.62
C ASN A 335 11.70 7.51 -11.08
N ALA A 336 10.66 7.01 -10.42
CA ALA A 336 10.57 7.04 -8.96
C ALA A 336 11.77 6.38 -8.26
N LYS A 337 12.35 5.31 -8.83
CA LYS A 337 13.50 4.60 -8.23
C LYS A 337 14.79 5.42 -8.22
N GLU A 338 14.91 6.40 -9.13
CA GLU A 338 16.09 7.25 -9.29
C GLU A 338 15.88 8.65 -8.70
N ARG A 339 14.65 8.98 -8.27
CA ARG A 339 14.30 10.33 -7.80
C ARG A 339 13.84 10.36 -6.33
N ILE A 340 13.42 9.22 -5.79
CA ILE A 340 13.01 9.10 -4.38
C ILE A 340 14.20 8.60 -3.56
N ILE A 341 14.68 9.43 -2.62
CA ILE A 341 15.90 9.16 -1.85
C ILE A 341 15.82 7.83 -1.08
N GLU A 342 14.68 7.51 -0.46
CA GLU A 342 14.52 6.27 0.29
C GLU A 342 14.62 5.03 -0.59
N TYR A 343 14.21 5.10 -1.87
CA TYR A 343 14.37 3.97 -2.79
C TYR A 343 15.82 3.77 -3.22
N MET A 344 16.56 4.86 -3.44
CA MET A 344 17.98 4.82 -3.84
C MET A 344 18.88 4.30 -2.71
N VAL A 345 18.56 4.65 -1.46
CA VAL A 345 19.35 4.25 -0.28
C VAL A 345 18.96 2.85 0.23
N GLN A 346 17.83 2.30 -0.19
CA GLN A 346 17.38 0.96 0.23
C GLN A 346 18.15 -0.19 -0.43
N GLU A 347 18.82 0.02 -1.58
CA GLU A 347 19.50 -1.05 -2.31
C GLU A 347 20.67 -1.71 -1.54
N GLU A 348 21.20 -1.09 -0.48
CA GLU A 348 22.21 -1.72 0.40
C GLU A 348 21.64 -2.72 1.43
N GLN A 349 20.33 -3.04 1.38
CA GLN A 349 19.63 -3.88 2.37
C GLN A 349 19.48 -5.36 1.99
N GLU A 350 20.27 -5.88 1.05
CA GLU A 350 20.24 -7.29 0.62
C GLU A 350 20.42 -8.31 1.78
N SER A 351 20.88 -7.89 2.96
CA SER A 351 21.10 -8.76 4.13
C SER A 351 19.91 -8.91 5.09
N ARG A 352 18.68 -8.52 4.72
CA ARG A 352 17.50 -8.64 5.59
C ARG A 352 16.88 -10.03 5.54
N LEU A 353 16.19 -10.43 6.61
CA LEU A 353 15.48 -11.72 6.65
C LEU A 353 14.26 -11.72 5.73
N VAL A 354 13.60 -10.57 5.62
CA VAL A 354 12.38 -10.38 4.83
C VAL A 354 12.63 -10.49 3.33
N SER A 355 13.84 -10.16 2.86
CA SER A 355 14.22 -10.29 1.45
C SER A 355 14.57 -11.73 1.05
N LEU A 356 14.74 -12.64 2.01
CA LEU A 356 15.07 -14.03 1.71
C LEU A 356 13.89 -14.74 1.01
N PRO A 357 14.18 -15.64 0.05
CA PRO A 357 13.17 -16.57 -0.42
C PRO A 357 12.56 -17.34 0.75
N LEU A 358 11.24 -17.54 0.74
CA LEU A 358 10.52 -18.20 1.85
C LEU A 358 11.15 -19.54 2.27
N ARG A 359 11.61 -20.34 1.29
CA ARG A 359 12.32 -21.60 1.54
C ARG A 359 13.58 -21.39 2.36
N GLU A 360 14.34 -20.35 2.08
CA GLU A 360 15.58 -20.02 2.78
C GLU A 360 15.31 -19.48 4.17
N PHE A 361 14.33 -18.58 4.32
CA PHE A 361 13.87 -18.12 5.63
C PHE A 361 13.52 -19.30 6.56
N ILE A 362 12.71 -20.25 6.09
CA ILE A 362 12.33 -21.45 6.86
C ILE A 362 13.55 -22.30 7.23
N LYS A 363 14.47 -22.52 6.29
CA LYS A 363 15.70 -23.27 6.56
C LYS A 363 16.59 -22.59 7.59
N ASN A 364 16.67 -21.26 7.54
CA ASN A 364 17.45 -20.46 8.48
C ASN A 364 16.85 -20.50 9.90
N VAL A 365 15.53 -20.46 10.02
CA VAL A 365 14.83 -20.68 11.32
C VAL A 365 15.13 -22.07 11.89
N GLY A 366 15.22 -23.10 11.04
CA GLY A 366 15.56 -24.46 11.45
C GLY A 366 17.07 -24.73 11.61
N ALA A 367 17.93 -23.75 11.36
CA ALA A 367 19.37 -23.91 11.41
C ALA A 367 19.88 -23.86 12.86
N ARG A 368 21.15 -24.26 13.06
CA ARG A 368 21.85 -24.10 14.35
C ARG A 368 22.33 -22.65 14.53
N SER A 369 21.40 -21.70 14.54
CA SER A 369 21.63 -20.28 14.83
C SER A 369 20.69 -19.80 15.94
N ALA A 370 21.04 -18.68 16.58
CA ALA A 370 20.18 -18.06 17.61
C ALA A 370 19.15 -17.08 17.01
N ALA A 371 19.34 -16.67 15.75
CA ALA A 371 18.43 -15.85 14.96
C ALA A 371 18.53 -16.26 13.48
N PRO A 372 17.44 -16.18 12.68
CA PRO A 372 16.07 -15.82 13.07
C PRO A 372 15.43 -16.85 14.00
N GLY A 373 14.60 -16.38 14.93
CA GLY A 373 14.02 -17.21 16.00
C GLY A 373 12.50 -17.10 16.11
N GLY A 374 11.98 -17.44 17.29
CA GLY A 374 10.53 -17.46 17.56
C GLY A 374 9.83 -16.12 17.34
N GLY A 375 10.46 -14.99 17.64
CA GLY A 375 9.90 -13.65 17.41
C GLY A 375 9.77 -13.31 15.93
N SER A 376 10.81 -13.60 15.14
CA SER A 376 10.80 -13.38 13.69
C SER A 376 9.72 -14.23 13.00
N VAL A 377 9.54 -15.50 13.42
CA VAL A 377 8.44 -16.36 12.93
C VAL A 377 7.07 -15.83 13.35
N THR A 378 6.95 -15.35 14.59
CA THR A 378 5.71 -14.77 15.11
C THR A 378 5.26 -13.57 14.28
N ALA A 379 6.18 -12.65 13.95
CA ALA A 379 5.93 -11.50 13.09
C ALA A 379 5.52 -11.94 11.68
N ALA A 380 6.22 -12.91 11.09
CA ALA A 380 5.91 -13.43 9.76
C ALA A 380 4.50 -14.06 9.69
N VAL A 381 4.12 -14.87 10.68
CA VAL A 381 2.78 -15.49 10.71
C VAL A 381 1.69 -14.45 10.94
N ALA A 382 1.90 -13.49 11.84
CA ALA A 382 0.96 -12.40 12.06
C ALA A 382 0.76 -11.56 10.78
N ALA A 383 1.85 -11.27 10.06
CA ALA A 383 1.79 -10.58 8.77
C ALA A 383 0.97 -11.36 7.73
N MET A 384 1.16 -12.69 7.63
CA MET A 384 0.34 -13.55 6.77
C MET A 384 -1.14 -13.55 7.18
N GLY A 385 -1.43 -13.53 8.48
CA GLY A 385 -2.80 -13.40 8.99
C GLY A 385 -3.47 -12.09 8.58
N ALA A 386 -2.75 -10.96 8.71
CA ALA A 386 -3.22 -9.66 8.25
C ALA A 386 -3.39 -9.62 6.72
N ALA A 387 -2.46 -10.24 5.97
CA ALA A 387 -2.53 -10.36 4.52
C ALA A 387 -3.79 -11.12 4.05
N LEU A 388 -4.14 -12.23 4.71
CA LEU A 388 -5.37 -12.98 4.41
C LEU A 388 -6.62 -12.13 4.70
N GLY A 389 -6.64 -11.37 5.79
CA GLY A 389 -7.72 -10.42 6.09
C GLY A 389 -7.87 -9.34 5.01
N SER A 390 -6.75 -8.78 4.55
CA SER A 390 -6.72 -7.82 3.43
C SER A 390 -7.21 -8.45 2.13
N MET A 391 -6.73 -9.65 1.79
CA MET A 391 -7.08 -10.41 0.60
C MET A 391 -8.58 -10.75 0.55
N VAL A 392 -9.19 -11.19 1.65
CA VAL A 392 -10.64 -11.42 1.71
C VAL A 392 -11.42 -10.15 1.41
N GLY A 393 -11.00 -9.01 1.97
CA GLY A 393 -11.61 -7.72 1.67
C GLY A 393 -11.47 -7.35 0.19
N LEU A 394 -10.28 -7.51 -0.39
CA LEU A 394 -10.03 -7.27 -1.82
C LEU A 394 -10.82 -8.21 -2.74
N MET A 395 -11.00 -9.47 -2.34
CA MET A 395 -11.83 -10.44 -3.06
C MET A 395 -13.32 -10.12 -3.03
N THR A 396 -13.72 -9.25 -2.10
CA THR A 396 -15.06 -8.68 -1.94
C THR A 396 -15.20 -7.31 -2.60
N TYR A 397 -14.12 -6.54 -2.72
CA TYR A 397 -14.10 -5.21 -3.31
C TYR A 397 -14.06 -5.24 -4.85
N GLY A 398 -14.67 -4.24 -5.50
CA GLY A 398 -14.57 -4.01 -6.95
C GLY A 398 -15.35 -4.98 -7.85
N LYS A 399 -16.03 -6.00 -7.29
CA LYS A 399 -16.91 -6.89 -8.05
C LYS A 399 -18.36 -6.43 -7.94
N ARG A 400 -19.04 -6.35 -9.09
CA ARG A 400 -20.45 -5.90 -9.19
C ARG A 400 -21.41 -6.52 -8.17
N GLN A 401 -21.24 -7.80 -7.87
CA GLN A 401 -22.08 -8.51 -6.89
C GLN A 401 -21.96 -7.97 -5.45
N PHE A 402 -20.91 -7.21 -5.15
CA PHE A 402 -20.58 -6.66 -3.84
C PHE A 402 -20.56 -5.12 -3.83
N ASP A 403 -21.11 -4.43 -4.85
CA ASP A 403 -21.07 -2.96 -4.93
C ASP A 403 -21.69 -2.28 -3.69
N HIS A 404 -22.71 -2.88 -3.10
CA HIS A 404 -23.34 -2.40 -1.86
C HIS A 404 -22.41 -2.44 -0.63
N LEU A 405 -21.28 -3.16 -0.72
CA LEU A 405 -20.26 -3.25 0.32
C LEU A 405 -19.02 -2.39 0.01
N ASP A 406 -18.95 -1.69 -1.12
CA ASP A 406 -17.76 -0.94 -1.55
C ASP A 406 -17.25 0.00 -0.44
N GLY A 407 -18.14 0.85 0.08
CA GLY A 407 -17.79 1.79 1.14
C GLY A 407 -17.36 1.13 2.45
N SER A 408 -17.87 -0.06 2.76
CA SER A 408 -17.41 -0.86 3.91
C SER A 408 -16.04 -1.48 3.63
N MET A 409 -15.84 -2.09 2.46
CA MET A 409 -14.58 -2.73 2.10
C MET A 409 -13.40 -1.74 2.09
N ARG A 410 -13.59 -0.51 1.60
CA ARG A 410 -12.55 0.54 1.65
C ARG A 410 -12.07 0.79 3.09
N LYS A 411 -12.99 0.78 4.05
CA LYS A 411 -12.69 0.97 5.48
C LYS A 411 -12.04 -0.26 6.11
N LEU A 412 -12.49 -1.46 5.72
CA LEU A 412 -12.02 -2.71 6.34
C LEU A 412 -10.68 -3.21 5.80
N ILE A 413 -10.38 -2.99 4.52
CA ILE A 413 -9.13 -3.46 3.91
C ILE A 413 -7.92 -2.67 4.42
N THR A 414 -8.07 -1.35 4.60
CA THR A 414 -6.96 -0.42 4.91
C THR A 414 -6.21 -0.79 6.19
N PRO A 415 -6.88 -1.07 7.34
CA PRO A 415 -6.20 -1.51 8.56
C PRO A 415 -5.39 -2.79 8.36
N PHE A 416 -5.94 -3.79 7.68
CA PHE A 416 -5.22 -5.04 7.42
C PHE A 416 -3.97 -4.83 6.57
N HIS A 417 -4.11 -4.11 5.45
CA HIS A 417 -2.99 -3.83 4.55
C HIS A 417 -1.88 -3.05 5.26
N ARG A 418 -2.24 -2.02 6.03
CA ARG A 418 -1.27 -1.24 6.81
C ARG A 418 -0.56 -2.09 7.86
N THR A 419 -1.31 -2.82 8.68
CA THR A 419 -0.74 -3.64 9.75
C THR A 419 0.09 -4.79 9.17
N MET A 420 -0.30 -5.37 8.04
CA MET A 420 0.52 -6.35 7.31
C MET A 420 1.92 -5.79 7.02
N ASN A 421 2.03 -4.61 6.42
CA ASN A 421 3.32 -3.99 6.10
C ASN A 421 4.15 -3.64 7.35
N GLU A 422 3.49 -3.16 8.41
CA GLU A 422 4.15 -2.91 9.71
C GLU A 422 4.64 -4.19 10.39
N LEU A 423 3.95 -5.32 10.22
CA LEU A 423 4.36 -6.61 10.77
C LEU A 423 5.49 -7.26 9.96
N ILE A 424 5.55 -7.01 8.65
CA ILE A 424 6.65 -7.45 7.79
C ILE A 424 7.98 -6.86 8.29
N THR A 425 8.02 -5.55 8.60
CA THR A 425 9.24 -4.91 9.10
C THR A 425 9.67 -5.47 10.47
N MET A 426 8.71 -5.89 11.30
CA MET A 426 8.97 -6.45 12.62
C MET A 426 9.70 -7.81 12.60
N VAL A 427 9.74 -8.51 11.47
CA VAL A 427 10.53 -9.75 11.30
C VAL A 427 12.02 -9.46 11.50
N ASP A 428 12.51 -8.36 10.92
CA ASP A 428 13.90 -7.93 11.09
C ASP A 428 14.11 -7.25 12.45
N ASP A 429 13.14 -6.48 12.95
CA ASP A 429 13.26 -5.77 14.24
C ASP A 429 13.51 -6.72 15.42
N ASP A 430 12.87 -7.90 15.43
CA ASP A 430 13.10 -8.93 16.45
C ASP A 430 14.55 -9.44 16.43
N SER A 431 15.04 -9.79 15.23
CA SER A 431 16.42 -10.26 15.06
C SER A 431 17.43 -9.15 15.38
N ASN A 432 17.14 -7.90 15.04
CA ASN A 432 17.96 -6.74 15.39
C ASN A 432 17.99 -6.49 16.90
N ALA A 433 16.84 -6.58 17.58
CA ALA A 433 16.77 -6.43 19.04
C ALA A 433 17.59 -7.51 19.76
N PHE A 434 17.49 -8.76 19.32
CA PHE A 434 18.30 -9.86 19.85
C PHE A 434 19.80 -9.63 19.63
N ASN A 435 20.19 -9.22 18.42
CA ASN A 435 21.59 -8.94 18.08
C ASN A 435 22.16 -7.79 18.93
N SER A 436 21.39 -6.73 19.17
CA SER A 436 21.78 -5.61 20.04
C SER A 436 22.03 -6.07 21.48
N TYR A 437 21.16 -6.92 22.04
CA TYR A 437 21.38 -7.51 23.36
C TYR A 437 22.63 -8.40 23.41
N MET A 438 22.86 -9.22 22.38
CA MET A 438 24.07 -10.05 22.27
C MET A 438 25.34 -9.22 22.12
N ALA A 439 25.29 -8.07 21.44
CA ALA A 439 26.40 -7.14 21.34
C ALA A 439 26.71 -6.50 22.70
N ALA A 440 25.68 -6.07 23.44
CA ALA A 440 25.84 -5.54 24.80
C ALA A 440 26.51 -6.57 25.73
N LEU A 441 26.15 -7.85 25.62
CA LEU A 441 26.79 -8.93 26.38
C LEU A 441 28.31 -9.05 26.14
N LYS A 442 28.78 -8.70 24.94
CA LYS A 442 30.19 -8.74 24.53
C LYS A 442 31.00 -7.51 24.90
N MET A 443 30.37 -6.45 25.41
CA MET A 443 31.07 -5.22 25.81
C MET A 443 32.13 -5.50 26.91
N PRO A 444 33.21 -4.69 26.98
CA PRO A 444 34.22 -4.79 28.03
C PRO A 444 33.62 -4.71 29.44
N LYS A 445 34.28 -5.35 30.41
CA LYS A 445 33.82 -5.46 31.82
C LYS A 445 34.96 -5.30 32.83
N SER A 446 36.06 -4.70 32.39
CA SER A 446 37.32 -4.64 33.14
C SER A 446 37.27 -3.53 34.20
N THR A 447 36.68 -2.39 33.88
CA THR A 447 36.51 -1.26 34.82
C THR A 447 35.09 -1.15 35.38
N SER A 448 34.91 -0.43 36.49
CA SER A 448 33.56 -0.16 37.05
C SER A 448 32.67 0.60 36.07
N ALA A 449 33.22 1.64 35.43
CA ALA A 449 32.52 2.44 34.41
C ALA A 449 32.16 1.63 33.14
N GLU A 450 32.95 0.61 32.79
CA GLU A 450 32.61 -0.34 31.72
C GLU A 450 31.49 -1.29 32.14
N ARG A 451 31.50 -1.79 33.38
CA ARG A 451 30.44 -2.67 33.89
C ARG A 451 29.09 -1.96 33.94
N GLU A 452 29.04 -0.72 34.40
CA GLU A 452 27.82 0.10 34.42
C GLU A 452 27.30 0.37 33.00
N ARG A 453 28.17 0.77 32.07
CA ARG A 453 27.77 0.97 30.66
C ARG A 453 27.27 -0.30 30.00
N ARG A 454 27.96 -1.42 30.24
CA ARG A 454 27.55 -2.75 29.74
C ARG A 454 26.18 -3.14 30.29
N GLU A 455 25.96 -2.96 31.59
CA GLU A 455 24.68 -3.27 32.22
C GLU A 455 23.54 -2.39 31.69
N ALA A 456 23.77 -1.08 31.56
CA ALA A 456 22.80 -0.16 30.98
C ALA A 456 22.42 -0.56 29.54
N ALA A 457 23.42 -0.85 28.69
CA ALA A 457 23.21 -1.31 27.32
C ALA A 457 22.46 -2.66 27.26
N MET A 458 22.74 -3.58 28.19
CA MET A 458 22.01 -4.86 28.27
C MET A 458 20.54 -4.65 28.66
N GLN A 459 20.25 -3.79 29.64
CA GLN A 459 18.88 -3.50 30.06
C GLN A 459 18.09 -2.77 28.96
N ASP A 460 18.74 -1.87 28.21
CA ASP A 460 18.13 -1.19 27.07
C ASP A 460 17.84 -2.15 25.89
N GLY A 461 18.79 -3.05 25.61
CA GLY A 461 18.60 -4.14 24.66
C GLY A 461 17.43 -5.06 25.03
N LEU A 462 17.29 -5.42 26.31
CA LEU A 462 16.14 -6.19 26.82
C LEU A 462 14.83 -5.44 26.71
N LYS A 463 14.80 -4.14 27.05
CA LYS A 463 13.62 -3.29 26.87
C LYS A 463 13.17 -3.30 25.41
N THR A 464 14.11 -3.18 24.48
CA THR A 464 13.83 -3.27 23.03
C THR A 464 13.28 -4.64 22.65
N ALA A 465 13.92 -5.73 23.09
CA ALA A 465 13.47 -7.12 22.85
C ALA A 465 12.10 -7.45 23.46
N ILE A 466 11.65 -6.71 24.48
CA ILE A 466 10.31 -6.81 25.07
C ILE A 466 9.30 -5.94 24.32
N ASN A 467 9.68 -4.71 23.95
CA ASN A 467 8.79 -3.74 23.31
C ASN A 467 8.42 -4.15 21.88
N VAL A 468 9.33 -4.79 21.12
CA VAL A 468 9.04 -5.28 19.75
C VAL A 468 7.85 -6.27 19.73
N PRO A 469 7.87 -7.41 20.46
CA PRO A 469 6.74 -8.31 20.51
C PRO A 469 5.50 -7.71 21.20
N LEU A 470 5.67 -6.78 22.15
CA LEU A 470 4.53 -6.08 22.75
C LEU A 470 3.79 -5.23 21.71
N ALA A 471 4.53 -4.46 20.91
CA ALA A 471 3.96 -3.66 19.82
C ALA A 471 3.31 -4.54 18.74
N LEU A 472 3.89 -5.70 18.43
CA LEU A 472 3.28 -6.69 17.55
C LEU A 472 1.90 -7.12 18.06
N ALA A 473 1.82 -7.52 19.34
CA ALA A 473 0.57 -7.96 19.94
C ALA A 473 -0.50 -6.86 19.96
N GLU A 474 -0.12 -5.61 20.23
CA GLU A 474 -1.03 -4.46 20.21
C GLU A 474 -1.56 -4.16 18.80
N LYS A 475 -0.68 -4.19 17.79
CA LYS A 475 -1.07 -4.00 16.38
C LYS A 475 -2.04 -5.09 15.93
N VAL A 476 -1.75 -6.35 16.23
CA VAL A 476 -2.64 -7.46 15.89
C VAL A 476 -4.00 -7.31 16.59
N ASN A 477 -4.03 -6.96 17.87
CA ASN A 477 -5.29 -6.82 18.59
C ASN A 477 -6.17 -5.66 18.07
N SER A 478 -5.57 -4.64 17.46
CA SER A 478 -6.34 -3.58 16.79
C SER A 478 -7.17 -4.07 15.59
N LEU A 479 -6.84 -5.24 15.02
CA LEU A 479 -7.52 -5.80 13.86
C LEU A 479 -8.79 -6.58 14.22
N TRP A 480 -9.01 -6.98 15.48
CA TRP A 480 -10.15 -7.83 15.85
C TRP A 480 -11.53 -7.24 15.52
N PRO A 481 -11.82 -5.94 15.74
CA PRO A 481 -13.10 -5.35 15.35
C PRO A 481 -13.31 -5.43 13.82
N VAL A 482 -12.28 -5.10 13.05
CA VAL A 482 -12.28 -5.10 11.59
C VAL A 482 -12.45 -6.53 11.05
N LEU A 483 -11.79 -7.51 11.66
CA LEU A 483 -11.91 -8.92 11.30
C LEU A 483 -13.31 -9.47 11.56
N LYS A 484 -13.94 -9.09 12.68
CA LYS A 484 -15.32 -9.48 12.99
C LYS A 484 -16.31 -8.90 11.98
N GLU A 485 -16.14 -7.64 11.57
CA GLU A 485 -16.98 -7.04 10.53
C GLU A 485 -16.72 -7.65 9.15
N MET A 486 -15.46 -7.93 8.81
CA MET A 486 -15.12 -8.70 7.61
C MET A 486 -15.80 -10.09 7.65
N ALA A 487 -15.88 -10.71 8.82
CA ALA A 487 -16.55 -11.98 8.99
C ALA A 487 -18.08 -11.91 8.83
N THR A 488 -18.72 -10.74 8.93
CA THR A 488 -20.16 -10.65 8.65
C THR A 488 -20.48 -10.41 7.18
N CYS A 489 -19.63 -9.66 6.46
CA CYS A 489 -19.96 -9.19 5.10
C CYS A 489 -18.97 -9.60 3.98
N GLY A 490 -17.74 -10.00 4.29
CA GLY A 490 -16.73 -10.40 3.30
C GLY A 490 -17.15 -11.61 2.45
N ASN A 491 -16.53 -11.84 1.30
CA ASN A 491 -16.89 -12.92 0.38
C ASN A 491 -16.87 -14.30 1.06
N LEU A 492 -18.01 -14.99 1.08
CA LEU A 492 -18.16 -16.29 1.73
C LEU A 492 -17.29 -17.38 1.08
N ALA A 493 -16.98 -17.27 -0.22
CA ALA A 493 -16.05 -18.19 -0.88
C ALA A 493 -14.64 -18.16 -0.26
N CYS A 494 -14.28 -17.07 0.43
CA CYS A 494 -13.02 -16.91 1.16
C CYS A 494 -13.17 -17.25 2.66
N LYS A 495 -14.21 -18.00 3.06
CA LYS A 495 -14.44 -18.39 4.46
C LYS A 495 -13.21 -19.06 5.06
N SER A 496 -12.61 -20.02 4.35
CA SER A 496 -11.42 -20.73 4.84
C SER A 496 -10.22 -19.80 5.05
N ASP A 497 -10.03 -18.82 4.16
CA ASP A 497 -8.95 -17.84 4.26
C ASP A 497 -9.10 -16.97 5.51
N LEU A 498 -10.33 -16.52 5.80
CA LEU A 498 -10.60 -15.70 6.98
C LEU A 498 -10.49 -16.48 8.30
N GLN A 499 -10.82 -17.79 8.29
CA GLN A 499 -10.61 -18.67 9.45
C GLN A 499 -9.12 -18.87 9.73
N VAL A 500 -8.31 -19.08 8.69
CA VAL A 500 -6.84 -19.15 8.82
C VAL A 500 -6.28 -17.80 9.27
N ALA A 501 -6.78 -16.68 8.74
CA ALA A 501 -6.39 -15.33 9.17
C ALA A 501 -6.58 -15.15 10.68
N ALA A 502 -7.76 -15.50 11.22
CA ALA A 502 -8.05 -15.40 12.64
C ALA A 502 -7.07 -16.22 13.50
N LYS A 503 -6.79 -17.47 13.09
CA LYS A 503 -5.84 -18.33 13.82
C LYS A 503 -4.39 -17.88 13.70
N ALA A 504 -3.98 -17.36 12.55
CA ALA A 504 -2.63 -16.83 12.34
C ALA A 504 -2.39 -15.58 13.21
N LEU A 505 -3.37 -14.68 13.30
CA LEU A 505 -3.32 -13.51 14.18
C LEU A 505 -3.28 -13.92 15.67
N GLU A 506 -4.09 -14.90 16.08
CA GLU A 506 -4.04 -15.47 17.43
C GLU A 506 -2.63 -16.03 17.75
N LEU A 507 -2.05 -16.80 16.82
CA LEU A 507 -0.72 -17.37 16.98
C LEU A 507 0.36 -16.28 17.06
N GLY A 508 0.19 -15.18 16.33
CA GLY A 508 1.04 -13.99 16.44
C GLY A 508 1.06 -13.42 17.86
N VAL A 509 -0.11 -13.23 18.47
CA VAL A 509 -0.18 -12.73 19.86
C VAL A 509 0.33 -13.77 20.86
N PHE A 510 0.06 -15.05 20.63
CA PHE A 510 0.58 -16.15 21.43
C PHE A 510 2.12 -16.18 21.43
N GLY A 511 2.75 -16.11 20.26
CA GLY A 511 4.20 -16.08 20.13
C GLY A 511 4.80 -14.85 20.81
N ALA A 512 4.20 -13.67 20.59
CA ALA A 512 4.62 -12.42 21.21
C ALA A 512 4.60 -12.51 22.74
N HIS A 513 3.53 -13.06 23.32
CA HIS A 513 3.42 -13.28 24.75
C HIS A 513 4.64 -14.06 25.29
N TYR A 514 4.98 -15.21 24.72
CA TYR A 514 6.11 -16.01 25.22
C TYR A 514 7.47 -15.33 24.99
N ASN A 515 7.64 -14.59 23.89
CA ASN A 515 8.84 -13.79 23.65
C ASN A 515 9.00 -12.65 24.67
N ILE A 516 7.90 -12.05 25.14
CA ILE A 516 7.92 -11.08 26.24
C ILE A 516 8.31 -11.78 27.55
N ILE A 517 7.62 -12.87 27.90
CA ILE A 517 7.84 -13.57 29.18
C ILE A 517 9.28 -14.09 29.33
N ILE A 518 9.91 -14.58 28.25
CA ILE A 518 11.29 -15.07 28.33
C ILE A 518 12.29 -13.93 28.60
N ASN A 519 12.14 -12.77 27.94
CA ASN A 519 13.03 -11.62 28.12
C ASN A 519 12.82 -10.91 29.47
N LEU A 520 11.61 -10.96 30.02
CA LEU A 520 11.30 -10.39 31.34
C LEU A 520 12.06 -11.04 32.50
N LYS A 521 12.62 -12.25 32.32
CA LYS A 521 13.40 -12.93 33.39
C LYS A 521 14.67 -12.18 33.75
N ASP A 522 15.28 -11.51 32.77
CA ASP A 522 16.56 -10.81 32.92
C ASP A 522 16.39 -9.28 33.10
N MET A 523 15.14 -8.81 33.15
CA MET A 523 14.80 -7.40 33.33
C MET A 523 14.79 -7.02 34.81
N LYS A 524 15.56 -5.99 35.18
CA LYS A 524 15.69 -5.53 36.58
C LYS A 524 14.59 -4.56 36.99
N ASP A 525 14.08 -3.77 36.05
CA ASP A 525 13.00 -2.80 36.26
C ASP A 525 11.68 -3.54 36.57
N GLN A 526 11.31 -3.60 37.86
CA GLN A 526 10.15 -4.36 38.32
C GLN A 526 8.81 -3.72 37.93
N ASP A 527 8.75 -2.39 37.85
CA ASP A 527 7.54 -1.67 37.45
C ASP A 527 7.26 -1.92 35.96
N PHE A 528 8.27 -1.74 35.12
CA PHE A 528 8.19 -2.08 33.70
C PHE A 528 7.82 -3.56 33.51
N SER A 529 8.47 -4.47 34.25
CA SER A 529 8.24 -5.91 34.10
C SER A 529 6.82 -6.33 34.46
N THR A 530 6.27 -5.77 35.53
CA THR A 530 4.90 -6.05 35.98
C THR A 530 3.88 -5.53 34.96
N LYS A 531 4.06 -4.30 34.47
CA LYS A 531 3.19 -3.69 33.46
C LYS A 531 3.22 -4.45 32.14
N ALA A 532 4.41 -4.78 31.64
CA ALA A 532 4.58 -5.51 30.38
C ALA A 532 3.97 -6.93 30.47
N ARG A 533 4.17 -7.63 31.60
CA ARG A 533 3.57 -8.96 31.81
C ARG A 533 2.05 -8.92 31.83
N ALA A 534 1.46 -7.99 32.59
CA ALA A 534 0.01 -7.84 32.67
C ALA A 534 -0.58 -7.53 31.28
N ARG A 535 0.01 -6.54 30.59
CA ARG A 535 -0.42 -6.16 29.25
C ARG A 535 -0.33 -7.30 28.24
N ALA A 536 0.77 -8.07 28.25
CA ALA A 536 0.94 -9.21 27.36
C ALA A 536 -0.07 -10.35 27.63
N LEU A 537 -0.52 -10.52 28.87
CA LEU A 537 -1.55 -11.50 29.22
C LEU A 537 -2.93 -11.02 28.73
N ASP A 538 -3.29 -9.76 29.01
CA ASP A 538 -4.56 -9.17 28.59
C ASP A 538 -4.74 -9.27 27.06
N LEU A 539 -3.68 -8.94 26.31
CA LEU A 539 -3.70 -9.02 24.86
C LEU A 539 -3.91 -10.46 24.35
N LEU A 540 -3.29 -11.45 25.00
CA LEU A 540 -3.44 -12.86 24.65
C LEU A 540 -4.87 -13.38 24.92
N GLU A 541 -5.45 -13.04 26.07
CA GLU A 541 -6.82 -13.42 26.40
C GLU A 541 -7.83 -12.78 25.45
N GLU A 542 -7.62 -11.51 25.11
CA GLU A 542 -8.41 -10.82 24.10
C GLU A 542 -8.32 -11.50 22.73
N ALA A 543 -7.13 -11.87 22.28
CA ALA A 543 -6.92 -12.56 21.01
C ALA A 543 -7.64 -13.91 20.95
N ARG A 544 -7.53 -14.73 22.01
CA ARG A 544 -8.24 -16.02 22.12
C ARG A 544 -9.75 -15.84 22.02
N ARG A 545 -10.30 -14.91 22.81
CA ARG A 545 -11.75 -14.63 22.83
C ARG A 545 -12.25 -14.15 21.47
N ASN A 546 -11.57 -13.19 20.85
CA ASN A 546 -11.98 -12.67 19.55
C ASN A 546 -11.87 -13.73 18.44
N THR A 547 -10.87 -14.60 18.49
CA THR A 547 -10.72 -15.69 17.52
C THR A 547 -11.91 -16.65 17.57
N VAL A 548 -12.31 -17.07 18.76
CA VAL A 548 -13.52 -17.91 18.93
C VAL A 548 -14.75 -17.21 18.35
N GLN A 549 -14.95 -15.93 18.65
CA GLN A 549 -16.09 -15.17 18.12
C GLN A 549 -16.09 -15.10 16.59
N VAL A 550 -14.93 -14.85 15.96
CA VAL A 550 -14.82 -14.80 14.49
C VAL A 550 -15.14 -16.16 13.87
N LEU A 551 -14.62 -17.25 14.45
CA LEU A 551 -14.88 -18.60 13.94
C LEU A 551 -16.36 -18.99 14.10
N GLU A 552 -16.98 -18.68 15.23
CA GLU A 552 -18.41 -18.90 15.42
C GLU A 552 -19.28 -18.09 14.44
N LEU A 553 -18.91 -16.83 14.17
CA LEU A 553 -19.57 -16.00 13.16
C LEU A 553 -19.48 -16.63 11.77
N MET A 554 -18.31 -17.18 11.43
CA MET A 554 -18.07 -17.88 10.17
C MET A 554 -18.84 -19.19 10.04
N ASP A 555 -19.02 -19.93 11.13
CA ASP A 555 -19.77 -21.19 11.11
C ASP A 555 -21.28 -21.00 11.05
N LYS A 556 -21.79 -19.92 11.65
CA LYS A 556 -23.21 -19.53 11.54
C LYS A 556 -23.56 -18.98 10.15
N ARG A 557 -22.57 -18.53 9.39
CA ARG A 557 -22.78 -18.00 8.04
C ARG A 557 -23.09 -19.13 7.06
N LYS A 558 -24.35 -19.20 6.61
CA LYS A 558 -24.78 -20.13 5.55
C LYS A 558 -24.62 -19.50 4.16
N GLU A 559 -24.37 -20.33 3.16
CA GLU A 559 -24.56 -19.94 1.75
C GLU A 559 -25.99 -19.43 1.59
N HIS A 560 -26.14 -18.16 1.24
CA HIS A 560 -27.44 -17.57 1.03
C HIS A 560 -27.90 -17.88 -0.38
N PHE A 561 -29.12 -18.39 -0.50
CA PHE A 561 -29.89 -18.26 -1.73
C PHE A 561 -29.85 -16.80 -2.21
N VAL A 562 -29.72 -16.61 -3.52
CA VAL A 562 -29.38 -15.31 -4.12
C VAL A 562 -30.38 -14.24 -3.66
N PRO A 563 -29.93 -13.09 -3.12
CA PRO A 563 -30.84 -12.05 -2.61
C PRO A 563 -31.60 -11.32 -3.73
N ASN A 564 -31.08 -11.35 -4.96
CA ASN A 564 -31.67 -10.68 -6.13
C ASN A 564 -32.18 -11.71 -7.14
N ILE A 565 -33.43 -11.53 -7.59
CA ILE A 565 -33.97 -12.27 -8.71
C ILE A 565 -33.46 -11.62 -10.02
N THR A 566 -32.73 -12.38 -10.84
CA THR A 566 -32.27 -11.93 -12.17
C THR A 566 -33.43 -11.85 -13.18
N PHE A 567 -34.42 -12.75 -13.08
CA PHE A 567 -35.64 -12.78 -13.90
C PHE A 567 -36.89 -12.69 -13.01
N GLY A 568 -37.28 -11.46 -12.66
CA GLY A 568 -38.35 -11.18 -11.70
C GLY A 568 -39.75 -11.24 -12.31
N HIS A 569 -40.75 -10.99 -11.46
CA HIS A 569 -42.15 -10.87 -11.86
C HIS A 569 -42.40 -9.93 -13.07
N PRO A 570 -41.62 -8.85 -13.34
CA PRO A 570 -41.82 -8.06 -14.57
C PRO A 570 -41.52 -8.84 -15.87
N VAL A 571 -40.57 -9.78 -15.83
CA VAL A 571 -40.27 -10.65 -16.99
C VAL A 571 -41.39 -11.66 -17.19
N VAL A 572 -41.91 -12.23 -16.10
CA VAL A 572 -43.06 -13.14 -16.13
C VAL A 572 -44.27 -12.44 -16.73
N GLU A 573 -44.56 -11.21 -16.29
CA GLU A 573 -45.66 -10.40 -16.82
C GLU A 573 -45.48 -10.10 -18.31
N CYS A 574 -44.26 -9.79 -18.75
CA CYS A 574 -43.95 -9.56 -20.16
C CYS A 574 -44.16 -10.83 -21.00
N LEU A 575 -43.62 -11.97 -20.57
CA LEU A 575 -43.80 -13.26 -21.25
C LEU A 575 -45.27 -13.67 -21.29
N ARG A 576 -46.02 -13.42 -20.21
CA ARG A 576 -47.44 -13.76 -20.14
C ARG A 576 -48.28 -12.94 -21.12
N LYS A 577 -47.93 -11.65 -21.31
CA LYS A 577 -48.58 -10.77 -22.30
C LYS A 577 -48.35 -11.27 -23.73
N GLU A 578 -47.14 -11.72 -24.05
CA GLU A 578 -46.77 -12.15 -25.41
C GLU A 578 -47.22 -13.59 -25.74
N LEU A 579 -47.12 -14.52 -24.78
CA LEU A 579 -47.36 -15.94 -25.01
C LEU A 579 -48.77 -16.40 -24.64
N GLY A 580 -49.56 -15.55 -23.97
CA GLY A 580 -50.92 -15.87 -23.53
C GLY A 580 -50.97 -16.88 -22.37
N GLN A 581 -52.16 -17.44 -22.12
CA GLN A 581 -52.43 -18.32 -20.97
C GLN A 581 -52.10 -19.81 -21.22
N GLU A 582 -51.77 -20.19 -22.46
CA GLU A 582 -51.54 -21.59 -22.82
C GLU A 582 -50.25 -22.17 -22.19
N PRO A 583 -49.10 -21.47 -22.20
CA PRO A 583 -47.89 -22.04 -21.58
C PRO A 583 -47.96 -22.05 -20.06
N PHE A 584 -47.56 -23.17 -19.46
CA PHE A 584 -47.46 -23.29 -18.01
C PHE A 584 -46.17 -22.66 -17.48
N PHE A 585 -46.29 -21.69 -16.57
CA PHE A 585 -45.15 -21.02 -15.95
C PHE A 585 -44.92 -21.57 -14.54
N ASP A 586 -43.92 -22.45 -14.44
CA ASP A 586 -43.37 -22.89 -13.16
C ASP A 586 -42.22 -21.97 -12.73
N MET A 587 -42.42 -21.30 -11.59
CA MET A 587 -41.43 -20.43 -11.00
C MET A 587 -40.61 -21.24 -10.00
N HIS A 588 -39.48 -21.79 -10.44
CA HIS A 588 -38.50 -22.42 -9.57
C HIS A 588 -37.63 -21.35 -8.86
N MET A 589 -37.94 -21.10 -7.60
CA MET A 589 -37.44 -19.96 -6.83
C MET A 589 -36.23 -20.33 -5.97
N MET A 590 -35.03 -20.16 -6.55
CA MET A 590 -33.75 -20.29 -5.84
C MET A 590 -33.37 -18.99 -5.10
N VAL A 591 -34.26 -18.48 -4.27
CA VAL A 591 -34.14 -17.16 -3.60
C VAL A 591 -34.18 -17.27 -2.09
N SER A 592 -33.58 -16.30 -1.40
CA SER A 592 -33.76 -16.16 0.06
C SER A 592 -35.09 -15.50 0.38
N LYS A 593 -35.74 -15.95 1.47
CA LYS A 593 -37.06 -15.48 1.92
C LYS A 593 -38.12 -15.58 0.80
N PRO A 594 -38.43 -16.80 0.33
CA PRO A 594 -39.35 -17.00 -0.79
C PRO A 594 -40.75 -16.43 -0.56
N GLU A 595 -41.16 -16.19 0.68
CA GLU A 595 -42.46 -15.64 1.05
C GLU A 595 -42.73 -14.28 0.40
N GLN A 596 -41.70 -13.44 0.25
CA GLN A 596 -41.88 -12.07 -0.26
C GLN A 596 -42.26 -12.00 -1.75
N TRP A 597 -42.07 -13.09 -2.50
CA TRP A 597 -42.25 -13.10 -3.96
C TRP A 597 -43.54 -13.79 -4.42
N VAL A 598 -44.26 -14.48 -3.53
CA VAL A 598 -45.47 -15.24 -3.87
C VAL A 598 -46.50 -14.36 -4.57
N LYS A 599 -46.94 -13.28 -3.90
CA LYS A 599 -47.97 -12.38 -4.43
C LYS A 599 -47.54 -11.66 -5.72
N PRO A 600 -46.33 -11.07 -5.83
CA PRO A 600 -45.87 -10.49 -7.09
C PRO A 600 -45.85 -11.49 -8.26
N MET A 601 -45.44 -12.74 -8.03
CA MET A 601 -45.42 -13.77 -9.08
C MET A 601 -46.81 -14.21 -9.49
N ALA A 602 -47.74 -14.35 -8.54
CA ALA A 602 -49.14 -14.64 -8.82
C ALA A 602 -49.77 -13.54 -9.69
N VAL A 603 -49.57 -12.28 -9.33
CA VAL A 603 -50.06 -11.12 -10.10
C VAL A 603 -49.47 -11.08 -11.51
N ALA A 604 -48.21 -11.47 -11.67
CA ALA A 604 -47.57 -11.55 -12.99
C ALA A 604 -48.06 -12.72 -13.86
N GLY A 605 -48.89 -13.62 -13.32
CA GLY A 605 -49.49 -14.74 -14.05
C GLY A 605 -48.66 -16.02 -14.03
N ALA A 606 -47.92 -16.27 -12.95
CA ALA A 606 -47.32 -17.57 -12.68
C ALA A 606 -48.40 -18.64 -12.42
N ASN A 607 -48.17 -19.89 -12.83
CA ASN A 607 -49.10 -21.00 -12.58
C ASN A 607 -48.69 -21.83 -11.37
N GLN A 608 -47.38 -21.98 -11.14
CA GLN A 608 -46.80 -22.71 -10.04
C GLN A 608 -45.68 -21.91 -9.41
N TYR A 609 -45.58 -22.01 -8.09
CA TYR A 609 -44.51 -21.44 -7.30
C TYR A 609 -43.78 -22.55 -6.55
N THR A 610 -42.53 -22.79 -6.95
CA THR A 610 -41.70 -23.87 -6.43
C THR A 610 -40.60 -23.27 -5.55
N PHE A 611 -40.62 -23.55 -4.24
CA PHE A 611 -39.63 -23.02 -3.30
C PHE A 611 -38.78 -24.13 -2.69
N HIS A 612 -37.56 -23.77 -2.28
CA HIS A 612 -36.66 -24.67 -1.58
C HIS A 612 -37.04 -24.82 -0.11
N LEU A 613 -37.12 -26.06 0.39
CA LEU A 613 -37.34 -26.36 1.81
C LEU A 613 -36.26 -25.68 2.68
N GLU A 614 -35.04 -25.58 2.17
CA GLU A 614 -33.90 -24.96 2.87
C GLU A 614 -33.96 -23.42 2.91
N ALA A 615 -34.84 -22.80 2.12
CA ALA A 615 -34.94 -21.34 1.99
C ALA A 615 -35.93 -20.70 2.99
N THR A 616 -36.69 -21.50 3.73
CA THR A 616 -37.67 -21.03 4.72
C THR A 616 -37.59 -21.83 6.03
N ASN A 617 -37.88 -21.17 7.15
CA ASN A 617 -38.07 -21.84 8.44
C ASN A 617 -39.55 -22.22 8.70
N ASN A 618 -40.47 -21.80 7.83
CA ASN A 618 -41.92 -21.95 8.02
C ASN A 618 -42.61 -22.43 6.72
N PRO A 619 -42.32 -23.66 6.24
CA PRO A 619 -42.89 -24.16 4.98
C PRO A 619 -44.42 -24.24 4.98
N GLY A 620 -45.07 -24.63 6.09
CA GLY A 620 -46.54 -24.73 6.17
C GLY A 620 -47.29 -23.42 5.83
N PRO A 621 -46.98 -22.29 6.50
CA PRO A 621 -47.54 -20.99 6.15
C PRO A 621 -47.29 -20.57 4.69
N LEU A 622 -46.10 -20.84 4.15
CA LEU A 622 -45.77 -20.52 2.76
C LEU A 622 -46.59 -21.35 1.76
N ILE A 623 -46.74 -22.66 2.00
CA ILE A 623 -47.61 -23.54 1.21
C ILE A 623 -49.04 -22.98 1.16
N LYS A 624 -49.54 -22.53 2.33
CA LYS A 624 -50.88 -21.93 2.44
C LYS A 624 -50.97 -20.63 1.63
N ASP A 625 -50.00 -19.73 1.76
CA ASP A 625 -49.98 -18.44 1.03
C ASP A 625 -49.95 -18.64 -0.49
N ILE A 626 -49.17 -19.60 -0.99
CA ILE A 626 -49.12 -19.94 -2.42
C ILE A 626 -50.50 -20.39 -2.92
N ARG A 627 -51.19 -21.26 -2.18
CA ARG A 627 -52.53 -21.73 -2.53
C ARG A 627 -53.57 -20.61 -2.48
N GLU A 628 -53.51 -19.74 -1.46
CA GLU A 628 -54.41 -18.58 -1.34
C GLU A 628 -54.23 -17.58 -2.49
N ASN A 629 -53.03 -17.50 -3.07
CA ASN A 629 -52.76 -16.74 -4.29
C ASN A 629 -53.04 -17.53 -5.59
N CYS A 630 -53.80 -18.63 -5.51
CA CYS A 630 -54.29 -19.41 -6.66
C CYS A 630 -53.19 -20.03 -7.56
N MET A 631 -52.00 -20.31 -7.02
CA MET A 631 -50.94 -21.03 -7.72
C MET A 631 -50.82 -22.48 -7.21
N LYS A 632 -50.29 -23.37 -8.05
CA LYS A 632 -49.82 -24.68 -7.60
C LYS A 632 -48.57 -24.55 -6.72
N VAL A 633 -48.40 -25.48 -5.79
CA VAL A 633 -47.30 -25.50 -4.83
C VAL A 633 -46.25 -26.53 -5.23
N GLY A 634 -45.05 -26.06 -5.56
CA GLY A 634 -43.87 -26.91 -5.69
C GLY A 634 -42.98 -26.82 -4.44
N LEU A 635 -42.40 -27.94 -4.01
CA LEU A 635 -41.41 -27.97 -2.93
C LEU A 635 -40.13 -28.67 -3.39
N ALA A 636 -39.03 -27.94 -3.38
CA ALA A 636 -37.72 -28.36 -3.83
C ALA A 636 -36.81 -28.76 -2.66
N ILE A 637 -35.97 -29.77 -2.89
CA ILE A 637 -34.83 -30.11 -2.01
C ILE A 637 -33.53 -30.14 -2.79
N LYS A 638 -32.45 -29.67 -2.15
CA LYS A 638 -31.09 -29.73 -2.70
C LYS A 638 -30.43 -31.11 -2.50
N PRO A 639 -29.30 -31.41 -3.16
CA PRO A 639 -28.63 -32.71 -3.03
C PRO A 639 -28.26 -33.10 -1.59
N GLY A 640 -27.88 -32.14 -0.75
CA GLY A 640 -27.55 -32.38 0.66
C GLY A 640 -28.74 -32.64 1.60
N THR A 641 -29.98 -32.39 1.18
CA THR A 641 -31.18 -32.53 2.03
C THR A 641 -31.82 -33.90 1.84
N THR A 642 -32.18 -34.57 2.94
CA THR A 642 -32.76 -35.92 2.87
C THR A 642 -34.21 -35.86 2.37
N VAL A 643 -34.67 -36.94 1.75
CA VAL A 643 -36.03 -36.98 1.19
C VAL A 643 -37.10 -37.07 2.28
N GLU A 644 -36.72 -37.60 3.43
CA GLU A 644 -37.51 -37.70 4.64
C GLU A 644 -37.89 -36.33 5.21
N ASP A 645 -37.08 -35.29 4.98
CA ASP A 645 -37.39 -33.91 5.40
C ASP A 645 -38.53 -33.30 4.56
N LEU A 646 -38.70 -33.73 3.30
CA LEU A 646 -39.79 -33.29 2.42
C LEU A 646 -41.09 -34.06 2.68
N ALA A 647 -40.99 -35.34 3.07
CA ALA A 647 -42.13 -36.25 3.21
C ALA A 647 -43.33 -35.72 4.04
N PRO A 648 -43.14 -34.98 5.16
CA PRO A 648 -44.27 -34.40 5.92
C PRO A 648 -45.16 -33.44 5.11
N TRP A 649 -44.61 -32.85 4.04
CA TRP A 649 -45.29 -31.86 3.21
C TRP A 649 -45.89 -32.45 1.94
N ALA A 650 -45.56 -33.71 1.59
CA ALA A 650 -45.91 -34.33 0.31
C ALA A 650 -47.42 -34.32 -0.02
N ASN A 651 -48.29 -34.43 1.00
CA ASN A 651 -49.75 -34.39 0.84
C ASN A 651 -50.33 -32.96 0.75
N GLN A 652 -49.50 -31.93 0.91
CA GLN A 652 -49.91 -30.51 0.90
C GLN A 652 -49.39 -29.76 -0.33
N ILE A 653 -48.51 -30.39 -1.11
CA ILE A 653 -47.90 -29.84 -2.32
C ILE A 653 -48.47 -30.52 -3.57
N ASP A 654 -48.35 -29.86 -4.71
CA ASP A 654 -48.78 -30.41 -5.99
C ASP A 654 -47.61 -31.09 -6.72
N MET A 655 -46.38 -30.65 -6.46
CA MET A 655 -45.15 -31.17 -7.09
C MET A 655 -43.96 -31.18 -6.09
N ALA A 656 -43.16 -32.25 -6.10
CA ALA A 656 -41.88 -32.31 -5.39
C ALA A 656 -40.70 -32.27 -6.38
N LEU A 657 -39.77 -31.33 -6.17
CA LEU A 657 -38.59 -31.18 -7.02
C LEU A 657 -37.34 -31.70 -6.31
N VAL A 658 -36.60 -32.58 -6.99
CA VAL A 658 -35.30 -33.08 -6.55
C VAL A 658 -34.21 -32.46 -7.42
N MET A 659 -33.35 -31.64 -6.81
CA MET A 659 -32.17 -31.13 -7.48
C MET A 659 -31.11 -32.22 -7.67
N THR A 660 -30.53 -32.28 -8.87
CA THR A 660 -29.40 -33.16 -9.23
C THR A 660 -28.08 -32.41 -9.37
N VAL A 661 -28.04 -31.15 -8.93
CA VAL A 661 -26.86 -30.27 -8.81
C VAL A 661 -27.09 -29.31 -7.63
N GLU A 662 -26.06 -28.65 -7.12
CA GLU A 662 -26.28 -27.62 -6.08
C GLU A 662 -27.00 -26.39 -6.67
N PRO A 663 -27.98 -25.80 -5.96
CA PRO A 663 -28.68 -24.59 -6.41
C PRO A 663 -27.69 -23.46 -6.73
N GLY A 664 -27.88 -22.77 -7.86
CA GLY A 664 -26.96 -21.72 -8.30
C GLY A 664 -26.82 -21.64 -9.82
N PHE A 665 -25.60 -21.51 -10.31
CA PHE A 665 -25.34 -21.32 -11.74
C PHE A 665 -25.61 -22.59 -12.56
N GLY A 666 -26.17 -22.41 -13.76
CA GLY A 666 -26.44 -23.49 -14.71
C GLY A 666 -25.16 -24.09 -15.33
N GLY A 667 -25.27 -25.30 -15.87
CA GLY A 667 -24.17 -25.99 -16.57
C GLY A 667 -23.37 -27.00 -15.71
N GLN A 668 -23.80 -27.23 -14.48
CA GLN A 668 -23.26 -28.27 -13.60
C GLN A 668 -23.60 -29.68 -14.11
N LYS A 669 -22.78 -30.67 -13.75
CA LYS A 669 -22.94 -32.08 -14.18
C LYS A 669 -23.99 -32.79 -13.31
N PHE A 670 -24.83 -33.59 -13.95
CA PHE A 670 -25.87 -34.41 -13.31
C PHE A 670 -25.32 -35.37 -12.24
N MET A 671 -25.89 -35.31 -11.02
CA MET A 671 -25.61 -36.21 -9.90
C MET A 671 -26.59 -37.38 -9.86
N GLY A 672 -26.19 -38.52 -10.41
CA GLY A 672 -27.07 -39.70 -10.56
C GLY A 672 -27.46 -40.39 -9.25
N ASP A 673 -26.69 -40.21 -8.18
CA ASP A 673 -26.97 -40.72 -6.84
C ASP A 673 -28.25 -40.11 -6.21
N MET A 674 -28.72 -38.96 -6.71
CA MET A 674 -29.98 -38.35 -6.27
C MET A 674 -31.23 -39.11 -6.74
N MET A 675 -31.11 -40.00 -7.73
CA MET A 675 -32.25 -40.79 -8.23
C MET A 675 -32.84 -41.72 -7.17
N SER A 676 -32.06 -42.08 -6.15
CA SER A 676 -32.55 -42.80 -4.97
C SER A 676 -33.70 -42.06 -4.27
N LYS A 677 -33.63 -40.72 -4.19
CA LYS A 677 -34.68 -39.86 -3.60
C LYS A 677 -35.94 -39.84 -4.48
N VAL A 678 -35.76 -39.72 -5.79
CA VAL A 678 -36.86 -39.76 -6.77
C VAL A 678 -37.61 -41.09 -6.70
N HIS A 679 -36.87 -42.20 -6.66
CA HIS A 679 -37.44 -43.53 -6.53
C HIS A 679 -38.21 -43.72 -5.22
N TRP A 680 -37.64 -43.23 -4.11
CA TRP A 680 -38.29 -43.24 -2.82
C TRP A 680 -39.60 -42.44 -2.83
N LEU A 681 -39.59 -41.20 -3.33
CA LEU A 681 -40.79 -40.36 -3.42
C LEU A 681 -41.88 -41.03 -4.23
N ARG A 682 -41.54 -41.59 -5.39
CA ARG A 682 -42.53 -42.24 -6.25
C ARG A 682 -43.13 -43.51 -5.63
N THR A 683 -42.34 -44.21 -4.82
CA THR A 683 -42.80 -45.40 -4.09
C THR A 683 -43.78 -45.03 -2.99
N GLN A 684 -43.46 -43.99 -2.21
CA GLN A 684 -44.31 -43.54 -1.09
C GLN A 684 -45.53 -42.74 -1.54
N PHE A 685 -45.39 -41.94 -2.60
CA PHE A 685 -46.41 -41.03 -3.12
C PHE A 685 -46.66 -41.30 -4.62
N PRO A 686 -47.41 -42.36 -4.96
CA PRO A 686 -47.56 -42.82 -6.34
C PRO A 686 -48.14 -41.79 -7.31
N SER A 687 -48.97 -40.87 -6.83
CA SER A 687 -49.69 -39.88 -7.64
C SER A 687 -49.07 -38.48 -7.63
N LEU A 688 -48.03 -38.24 -6.82
CA LEU A 688 -47.39 -36.92 -6.72
C LEU A 688 -46.59 -36.62 -7.98
N ASP A 689 -46.65 -35.40 -8.51
CA ASP A 689 -45.74 -34.99 -9.57
C ASP A 689 -44.33 -34.84 -9.01
N ILE A 690 -43.35 -35.45 -9.67
CA ILE A 690 -41.95 -35.43 -9.25
C ILE A 690 -41.13 -34.85 -10.38
N GLU A 691 -40.51 -33.71 -10.09
CA GLU A 691 -39.65 -32.97 -11.00
C GLU A 691 -38.17 -33.21 -10.69
N VAL A 692 -37.34 -33.22 -11.74
CA VAL A 692 -35.89 -33.26 -11.63
C VAL A 692 -35.29 -32.07 -12.39
N ASP A 693 -34.41 -31.33 -11.71
CA ASP A 693 -33.69 -30.17 -12.25
C ASP A 693 -32.19 -30.28 -11.94
N GLY A 694 -31.35 -30.02 -12.96
CA GLY A 694 -29.89 -30.02 -12.85
C GLY A 694 -29.17 -30.99 -13.79
N GLY A 695 -28.79 -30.53 -14.98
CA GLY A 695 -27.99 -31.34 -15.91
C GLY A 695 -28.76 -32.47 -16.61
N VAL A 696 -30.09 -32.36 -16.69
CA VAL A 696 -30.94 -33.33 -17.38
C VAL A 696 -30.98 -33.06 -18.88
N GLY A 697 -30.78 -34.11 -19.69
CA GLY A 697 -30.80 -34.07 -21.15
C GLY A 697 -30.92 -35.48 -21.75
N PRO A 698 -30.73 -35.63 -23.07
CA PRO A 698 -30.86 -36.93 -23.77
C PRO A 698 -30.07 -38.09 -23.13
N ASP A 699 -28.87 -37.82 -22.61
CA ASP A 699 -28.02 -38.86 -22.02
C ASP A 699 -28.40 -39.26 -20.59
N THR A 700 -29.22 -38.46 -19.90
CA THR A 700 -29.52 -38.63 -18.47
C THR A 700 -30.99 -38.82 -18.16
N ILE A 701 -31.88 -38.50 -19.11
CA ILE A 701 -33.33 -38.58 -18.95
C ILE A 701 -33.83 -39.98 -18.60
N GLN A 702 -33.22 -41.02 -19.18
CA GLN A 702 -33.63 -42.41 -18.95
C GLN A 702 -33.58 -42.74 -17.45
N LYS A 703 -32.49 -42.35 -16.77
CA LYS A 703 -32.31 -42.59 -15.34
C LYS A 703 -33.36 -41.85 -14.50
N CYS A 704 -33.73 -40.63 -14.91
CA CYS A 704 -34.72 -39.81 -14.22
C CYS A 704 -36.13 -40.44 -14.33
N ALA A 705 -36.51 -40.80 -15.55
CA ALA A 705 -37.80 -41.41 -15.84
C ALA A 705 -37.94 -42.80 -15.18
N GLU A 706 -36.89 -43.64 -15.26
CA GLU A 706 -36.83 -44.95 -14.61
C GLU A 706 -36.81 -44.87 -13.08
N ALA A 707 -36.34 -43.77 -12.48
CA ALA A 707 -36.46 -43.55 -11.05
C ALA A 707 -37.89 -43.15 -10.65
N GLY A 708 -38.60 -42.42 -11.52
CA GLY A 708 -40.02 -42.10 -11.33
C GLY A 708 -40.36 -40.62 -11.49
N ALA A 709 -39.45 -39.82 -12.03
CA ALA A 709 -39.71 -38.45 -12.41
C ALA A 709 -40.64 -38.39 -13.63
N ASN A 710 -41.59 -37.46 -13.59
CA ASN A 710 -42.54 -37.22 -14.67
C ASN A 710 -42.59 -35.76 -15.12
N MET A 711 -41.87 -34.87 -14.42
CA MET A 711 -41.60 -33.50 -14.84
C MET A 711 -40.08 -33.30 -14.94
N ILE A 712 -39.61 -32.55 -15.94
CA ILE A 712 -38.19 -32.44 -16.27
C ILE A 712 -37.84 -31.00 -16.61
N VAL A 713 -36.86 -30.45 -15.90
CA VAL A 713 -36.25 -29.16 -16.25
C VAL A 713 -34.98 -29.40 -17.05
N SER A 714 -35.00 -28.98 -18.32
CA SER A 714 -33.85 -29.11 -19.22
C SER A 714 -33.56 -27.80 -19.95
N GLY A 715 -32.77 -26.93 -19.33
CA GLY A 715 -32.38 -25.65 -19.93
C GLY A 715 -31.25 -25.80 -20.95
N SER A 716 -30.06 -26.21 -20.50
CA SER A 716 -28.86 -26.20 -21.34
C SER A 716 -28.92 -27.17 -22.53
N ALA A 717 -29.51 -28.36 -22.36
CA ALA A 717 -29.58 -29.34 -23.44
C ALA A 717 -30.55 -28.91 -24.55
N VAL A 718 -31.65 -28.23 -24.20
CA VAL A 718 -32.61 -27.68 -25.17
C VAL A 718 -32.03 -26.45 -25.87
N MET A 719 -31.49 -25.49 -25.12
CA MET A 719 -31.00 -24.22 -25.67
C MET A 719 -29.74 -24.34 -26.52
N LYS A 720 -28.93 -25.38 -26.32
CA LYS A 720 -27.71 -25.64 -27.12
C LYS A 720 -27.95 -26.59 -28.30
N SER A 721 -29.16 -27.12 -28.44
CA SER A 721 -29.49 -28.03 -29.54
C SER A 721 -29.79 -27.24 -30.82
N ASP A 722 -29.35 -27.77 -31.96
CA ASP A 722 -29.74 -27.26 -33.28
C ASP A 722 -31.23 -27.53 -33.58
N ASP A 723 -31.86 -28.49 -32.89
CA ASP A 723 -33.30 -28.77 -32.95
C ASP A 723 -33.90 -28.95 -31.55
N PRO A 724 -34.25 -27.85 -30.86
CA PRO A 724 -34.87 -27.87 -29.53
C PRO A 724 -36.16 -28.70 -29.47
N ARG A 725 -36.94 -28.74 -30.56
CA ARG A 725 -38.21 -29.49 -30.62
C ARG A 725 -37.95 -30.99 -30.55
N SER A 726 -36.94 -31.49 -31.25
CA SER A 726 -36.56 -32.90 -31.20
C SER A 726 -36.16 -33.34 -29.78
N VAL A 727 -35.37 -32.52 -29.08
CA VAL A 727 -34.92 -32.80 -27.71
C VAL A 727 -36.12 -32.82 -26.76
N ILE A 728 -37.00 -31.83 -26.82
CA ILE A 728 -38.22 -31.79 -25.98
C ILE A 728 -39.09 -33.03 -26.22
N ASN A 729 -39.27 -33.45 -27.47
CA ASN A 729 -40.04 -34.64 -27.80
C ASN A 729 -39.40 -35.92 -27.28
N LEU A 730 -38.07 -36.07 -27.40
CA LEU A 730 -37.35 -37.20 -26.83
C LEU A 730 -37.56 -37.28 -25.31
N LEU A 731 -37.32 -36.17 -24.60
CA LEU A 731 -37.47 -36.13 -23.14
C LEU A 731 -38.89 -36.52 -22.71
N ARG A 732 -39.90 -35.97 -23.41
CA ARG A 732 -41.31 -36.27 -23.15
C ARG A 732 -41.64 -37.75 -23.39
N ASN A 733 -41.21 -38.31 -24.52
CA ASN A 733 -41.51 -39.69 -24.88
C ASN A 733 -40.90 -40.68 -23.88
N VAL A 734 -39.65 -40.45 -23.45
CA VAL A 734 -38.99 -41.30 -22.45
C VAL A 734 -39.76 -41.30 -21.12
N CYS A 735 -40.22 -40.14 -20.64
CA CYS A 735 -41.06 -40.06 -19.44
C CYS A 735 -42.38 -40.81 -19.61
N VAL A 736 -43.08 -40.63 -20.74
CA VAL A 736 -44.36 -41.29 -21.03
C VAL A 736 -44.20 -42.82 -21.09
N GLU A 737 -43.17 -43.32 -21.78
CA GLU A 737 -42.88 -44.75 -21.88
C GLU A 737 -42.56 -45.37 -20.51
N ALA A 738 -41.75 -44.69 -19.69
CA ALA A 738 -41.44 -45.16 -18.35
C ALA A 738 -42.68 -45.20 -17.45
N MET A 739 -43.57 -44.20 -17.55
CA MET A 739 -44.84 -44.18 -16.83
C MET A 739 -45.76 -45.32 -17.28
N GLN A 740 -45.89 -45.57 -18.59
CA GLN A 740 -46.71 -46.64 -19.14
C GLN A 740 -46.22 -48.02 -18.69
N LYS A 741 -44.91 -48.28 -18.74
CA LYS A 741 -44.31 -49.53 -18.25
C LYS A 741 -44.67 -49.78 -16.78
N ARG A 742 -44.56 -48.75 -15.93
CA ARG A 742 -44.91 -48.84 -14.50
C ARG A 742 -46.38 -49.05 -14.23
N CYS A 743 -47.27 -48.58 -15.11
CA CYS A 743 -48.70 -48.87 -15.02
C CYS A 743 -49.04 -50.31 -15.44
N LEU A 744 -48.21 -50.96 -16.25
CA LEU A 744 -48.37 -52.36 -16.66
C LEU A 744 -47.78 -53.35 -15.65
N ASP A 745 -46.77 -52.93 -14.88
CA ASP A 745 -46.11 -53.73 -13.83
C ASP A 745 -46.86 -53.70 -12.47
N ARG A 746 -47.95 -52.93 -12.36
CA ARG A 746 -48.85 -52.85 -11.20
C ARG A 746 -50.15 -53.57 -11.47
#